data_AF-A0A533WLX3-F1
#
_entry.id   AF-A0A533WLX3-F1
#
_cell.length_a   1.000
_cell.length_b   1.000
_cell.length_c   1.000
_cell.angle_alpha   90.00
_cell.angle_beta   90.00
_cell.angle_gamma   90.00
#
_symmetry.space_group_name_H-M   'P 1'
#
loop_
_entity.id
_entity.type
_entity.pdbx_description
1 polymer ?
#
loop_
_entity_poly.entity_id
_entity_poly.type
_entity_poly.pdbx_seq_one_letter_code
_entity_poly.pdbx_strand_id
1 'polypeptide(L)'
;MNSSDRGIIRSKVWLIAIMVAVIGGSIGIASWYALSTTNVTNPPNERNPGALVSVQMKSQVGVLLDEIPQSERDRAAVALISKPDDFWAERAKDQIRLMIYRLVYRDYFYNETEGKSALPLPPEEVWNIQFEKKPFRGTVDSHDLVLQNFSFTSTLLTGIESPAKAEPNLDAIGGKWAEPFILPLDPVLVFQRTGFACIDEDQFPPHSLDPEEVDNFYDQEMEKSSPEHYSEVPDMSCIEALDSKIGKIETNLVFERLPWNSDLADKVRVGQITNPTGPDLVTEESVFKGNQVVYRYITPDSCAITEGSVGEPGWRRLLQFNVGDRNYGAKTLEIGDIDYFIEGNGTELSRQGIYEYSMCHHHYHFKHYGSFTFGDEPANHKMGFCLQSTNRLSNNEFSPLQNRFSGCSIQGIEVGWIDEYEIGLESQWVDVTGVDTSKSPVTAQLSFHSNPDNFLCEGIPVLDAQGNPVYEPTEFKTDDGQTVYRAKCDFGEGTRENNVESYNLTLPIDGNGYVTEECKHGEIGPLRNCGFQKVDHAIYNCTPEGQVELNLLIPREAAPQIVRVCEYSLVLATSIPCTYNGPYNGKSLANGVVVSADSSLALTFACPPALDHNEHGGNFSLYFAPLLPEDSLAPVNVKIS
;
A
#
# COMPACT_ATOMS: atom_id res chain seq x y z
N MET A 1 13.84 -20.07 -13.60
CA MET A 1 13.15 -21.08 -12.75
C MET A 1 11.67 -20.89 -13.06
N ASN A 2 11.02 -21.89 -13.66
CA ASN A 2 9.64 -21.78 -14.15
C ASN A 2 8.66 -21.42 -13.01
N SER A 3 7.89 -20.35 -13.15
CA SER A 3 6.76 -19.98 -12.28
C SER A 3 5.39 -20.39 -12.85
N SER A 4 5.33 -21.03 -14.02
CA SER A 4 4.06 -21.36 -14.71
C SER A 4 3.28 -22.57 -14.15
N ASP A 5 3.47 -22.95 -12.88
CA ASP A 5 2.78 -24.11 -12.28
C ASP A 5 2.35 -23.89 -10.81
N ARG A 6 2.29 -22.64 -10.33
CA ARG A 6 2.05 -22.34 -8.90
C ARG A 6 0.59 -22.10 -8.50
N GLY A 7 -0.38 -22.43 -9.35
CA GLY A 7 -1.80 -22.45 -8.99
C GLY A 7 -2.30 -23.71 -8.27
N ILE A 8 -1.46 -24.73 -8.00
CA ILE A 8 -1.95 -26.09 -7.64
C ILE A 8 -1.36 -26.72 -6.37
N ILE A 9 -0.48 -26.08 -5.59
CA ILE A 9 0.09 -26.72 -4.37
C ILE A 9 -0.06 -25.87 -3.11
N ARG A 10 -1.31 -25.71 -2.64
CA ARG A 10 -1.56 -25.53 -1.20
C ARG A 10 -1.87 -26.90 -0.57
N SER A 11 -0.88 -27.41 0.15
CA SER A 11 -0.85 -28.71 0.80
C SER A 11 -1.83 -28.80 1.98
N LYS A 12 -2.88 -29.59 1.75
CA LYS A 12 -3.85 -30.16 2.71
C LYS A 12 -3.26 -30.52 4.08
N VAL A 13 -3.83 -29.96 5.15
CA VAL A 13 -3.90 -30.61 6.48
C VAL A 13 -5.36 -30.60 6.94
N TRP A 14 -6.02 -31.76 6.80
CA TRP A 14 -7.37 -32.00 7.29
C TRP A 14 -7.34 -32.46 8.75
N LEU A 15 -8.14 -31.81 9.60
CA LEU A 15 -8.56 -32.36 10.90
C LEU A 15 -9.94 -33.02 10.74
N ILE A 16 -10.00 -34.29 11.12
CA ILE A 16 -11.13 -35.21 11.00
C ILE A 16 -12.17 -34.90 12.09
N ALA A 17 -13.42 -34.68 11.69
CA ALA A 17 -14.57 -34.82 12.57
C ALA A 17 -15.65 -35.72 11.92
N ILE A 18 -15.87 -36.87 12.56
CA ILE A 18 -16.80 -37.93 12.21
C ILE A 18 -18.23 -37.47 12.52
N MET A 19 -19.16 -37.56 11.57
CA MET A 19 -20.59 -37.59 11.87
C MET A 19 -21.30 -38.73 11.14
N VAL A 20 -22.00 -39.52 11.95
CA VAL A 20 -22.72 -40.76 11.62
C VAL A 20 -24.05 -40.42 10.97
N ALA A 21 -24.33 -41.03 9.81
CA ALA A 21 -25.63 -41.01 9.17
C ALA A 21 -26.60 -41.99 9.86
N VAL A 22 -27.80 -41.54 10.18
CA VAL A 22 -28.97 -42.41 10.43
C VAL A 22 -30.10 -41.93 9.53
N ILE A 23 -30.56 -42.86 8.68
CA ILE A 23 -31.71 -42.75 7.79
C ILE A 23 -32.98 -43.06 8.58
N GLY A 24 -34.05 -42.29 8.31
CA GLY A 24 -35.39 -42.86 8.26
C GLY A 24 -36.52 -42.00 8.83
N GLY A 25 -37.56 -41.79 8.00
CA GLY A 25 -38.94 -41.74 8.48
C GLY A 25 -39.68 -40.42 8.24
N SER A 26 -40.32 -40.34 7.07
CA SER A 26 -41.39 -39.38 6.75
C SER A 26 -42.68 -39.72 7.49
N ILE A 27 -43.29 -38.75 8.19
CA ILE A 27 -44.74 -38.66 8.47
C ILE A 27 -45.13 -37.19 8.50
N GLY A 28 -46.05 -36.80 7.62
CA GLY A 28 -46.67 -35.48 7.61
C GLY A 28 -47.81 -35.38 8.62
N ILE A 29 -47.93 -34.21 9.26
CA ILE A 29 -49.17 -33.78 9.92
C ILE A 29 -49.30 -32.27 9.69
N ALA A 30 -50.39 -31.88 9.06
CA ALA A 30 -50.80 -30.50 8.87
C ALA A 30 -51.29 -29.91 10.21
N SER A 31 -50.89 -28.69 10.54
CA SER A 31 -51.63 -27.82 11.46
C SER A 31 -51.29 -26.36 11.19
N TRP A 32 -52.37 -25.59 11.11
CA TRP A 32 -52.42 -24.18 10.78
C TRP A 32 -51.97 -23.32 11.96
N TYR A 33 -51.06 -22.37 11.70
CA TYR A 33 -50.95 -21.15 12.50
C TYR A 33 -50.75 -19.95 11.56
N ALA A 34 -51.56 -18.92 11.79
CA ALA A 34 -51.61 -17.70 11.01
C ALA A 34 -50.31 -16.89 11.18
N LEU A 35 -49.65 -16.60 10.07
CA LEU A 35 -48.58 -15.62 9.95
C LEU A 35 -49.19 -14.25 9.65
N SER A 36 -48.94 -13.26 10.51
CA SER A 36 -49.02 -11.86 10.12
C SER A 36 -47.73 -11.50 9.38
N THR A 37 -47.69 -11.74 8.06
CA THR A 37 -46.67 -11.14 7.19
C THR A 37 -47.18 -9.77 6.77
N THR A 38 -46.58 -8.71 7.32
CA THR A 38 -46.57 -7.42 6.63
C THR A 38 -45.66 -7.57 5.41
N ASN A 39 -46.23 -8.06 4.32
CA ASN A 39 -45.61 -8.01 3.01
C ASN A 39 -45.48 -6.54 2.62
N VAL A 40 -44.27 -5.97 2.75
CA VAL A 40 -43.89 -4.78 1.99
C VAL A 40 -43.72 -5.24 0.55
N THR A 41 -44.82 -5.23 -0.20
CA THR A 41 -44.78 -5.42 -1.65
C THR A 41 -44.27 -4.13 -2.29
N ASN A 42 -43.01 -4.13 -2.73
CA ASN A 42 -42.56 -3.09 -3.67
C ASN A 42 -43.42 -3.17 -4.94
N PRO A 43 -43.84 -2.02 -5.51
CA PRO A 43 -44.64 -1.99 -6.72
C PRO A 43 -43.86 -2.61 -7.91
N PRO A 44 -44.54 -3.23 -8.88
CA PRO A 44 -43.92 -4.18 -9.82
C PRO A 44 -43.10 -3.56 -10.97
N ASN A 45 -42.72 -2.27 -10.93
CA ASN A 45 -42.20 -1.56 -12.11
C ASN A 45 -40.92 -0.73 -11.92
N GLU A 46 -40.22 -0.79 -10.80
CA GLU A 46 -38.84 -0.29 -10.70
C GLU A 46 -37.91 -1.46 -10.43
N ARG A 47 -37.17 -1.89 -11.47
CA ARG A 47 -36.04 -2.80 -11.27
C ARG A 47 -35.05 -2.03 -10.40
N ASN A 48 -34.72 -2.55 -9.22
CA ASN A 48 -33.75 -1.90 -8.32
C ASN A 48 -32.49 -1.54 -9.12
N PRO A 49 -32.00 -0.29 -9.05
CA PRO A 49 -30.88 0.15 -9.87
C PRO A 49 -29.57 -0.53 -9.46
N GLY A 50 -29.47 -1.03 -8.22
CA GLY A 50 -28.30 -1.75 -7.73
C GLY A 50 -28.57 -2.67 -6.55
N ALA A 51 -27.52 -2.86 -5.75
CA ALA A 51 -27.44 -3.74 -4.60
C ALA A 51 -26.81 -3.03 -3.41
N LEU A 52 -27.29 -3.35 -2.20
CA LEU A 52 -26.72 -2.89 -0.95
C LEU A 52 -26.20 -4.09 -0.15
N VAL A 53 -24.99 -3.98 0.39
CA VAL A 53 -24.39 -4.97 1.27
C VAL A 53 -23.89 -4.27 2.53
N SER A 54 -24.44 -4.64 3.69
CA SER A 54 -23.91 -4.16 4.97
C SER A 54 -22.54 -4.77 5.19
N VAL A 55 -21.60 -3.97 5.70
CA VAL A 55 -20.27 -4.43 6.12
C VAL A 55 -20.10 -4.08 7.59
N GLN A 56 -19.76 -5.06 8.44
CA GLN A 56 -19.64 -4.85 9.88
C GLN A 56 -18.50 -5.66 10.47
N MET A 57 -17.80 -5.09 11.44
CA MET A 57 -16.76 -5.77 12.20
C MET A 57 -16.73 -5.25 13.64
N LYS A 58 -16.38 -6.12 14.58
CA LYS A 58 -15.94 -5.71 15.92
C LYS A 58 -14.49 -6.11 16.08
N SER A 59 -13.66 -5.18 16.53
CA SER A 59 -12.24 -5.44 16.72
C SER A 59 -11.66 -4.58 17.85
N GLN A 60 -10.36 -4.69 18.04
CA GLN A 60 -9.57 -3.97 19.02
C GLN A 60 -8.26 -3.54 18.35
N VAL A 61 -7.92 -2.28 18.56
CA VAL A 61 -6.60 -1.72 18.23
C VAL A 61 -5.89 -1.31 19.52
N GLY A 62 -4.58 -1.25 19.53
CA GLY A 62 -3.81 -0.74 20.65
C GLY A 62 -2.37 -0.39 20.35
N VAL A 63 -1.81 0.57 21.07
CA VAL A 63 -0.39 0.98 20.96
C VAL A 63 0.48 0.08 21.82
N LEU A 64 1.45 -0.56 21.18
CA LEU A 64 2.41 -1.45 21.82
C LEU A 64 3.38 -0.65 22.70
N LEU A 65 3.54 -1.06 23.95
CA LEU A 65 4.47 -0.42 24.91
C LEU A 65 5.78 -1.20 25.07
N ASP A 66 5.91 -2.37 24.44
CA ASP A 66 7.06 -3.25 24.66
C ASP A 66 8.40 -2.63 24.25
N GLU A 67 8.38 -1.84 23.18
CA GLU A 67 9.53 -1.10 22.66
C GLU A 67 9.84 0.19 23.45
N ILE A 68 8.92 0.63 24.31
CA ILE A 68 9.14 1.75 25.23
C ILE A 68 9.93 1.23 26.44
N PRO A 69 11.03 1.92 26.85
CA PRO A 69 11.78 1.55 28.04
C PRO A 69 10.86 1.37 29.25
N GLN A 70 11.10 0.33 30.05
CA GLN A 70 10.21 -0.06 31.14
C GLN A 70 9.91 1.10 32.12
N SER A 71 10.87 1.99 32.36
CA SER A 71 10.70 3.18 33.21
C SER A 71 9.69 4.20 32.67
N GLU A 72 9.43 4.19 31.36
CA GLU A 72 8.60 5.16 30.65
C GLU A 72 7.21 4.62 30.29
N ARG A 73 6.97 3.32 30.38
CA ARG A 73 5.71 2.69 29.94
C ARG A 73 4.49 3.22 30.68
N ASP A 74 4.61 3.50 31.98
CA ASP A 74 3.50 4.08 32.77
C ASP A 74 3.14 5.49 32.27
N ARG A 75 4.15 6.31 31.96
CA ARG A 75 3.97 7.66 31.43
C ARG A 75 3.36 7.61 30.03
N ALA A 76 3.90 6.78 29.16
CA ALA A 76 3.39 6.55 27.81
C ALA A 76 1.93 6.07 27.85
N ALA A 77 1.60 5.12 28.72
CA ALA A 77 0.25 4.61 28.85
C ALA A 77 -0.76 5.70 29.28
N VAL A 78 -0.38 6.56 30.24
CA VAL A 78 -1.22 7.69 30.66
C VAL A 78 -1.46 8.67 29.50
N ALA A 79 -0.41 9.00 28.75
CA ALA A 79 -0.52 9.88 27.60
C ALA A 79 -1.43 9.29 26.52
N LEU A 80 -1.26 8.01 26.20
CA LEU A 80 -2.06 7.27 25.22
C LEU A 80 -3.55 7.17 25.60
N ILE A 81 -3.85 6.87 26.86
CA ILE A 81 -5.24 6.82 27.36
C ILE A 81 -5.93 8.20 27.24
N SER A 82 -5.14 9.28 27.25
CA SER A 82 -5.65 10.65 27.11
C SER A 82 -5.79 11.12 25.66
N LYS A 83 -5.34 10.35 24.66
CA LYS A 83 -5.49 10.71 23.25
C LYS A 83 -6.98 10.77 22.87
N PRO A 84 -7.36 11.71 21.98
CA PRO A 84 -8.75 11.87 21.55
C PRO A 84 -9.24 10.70 20.70
N ASP A 85 -10.56 10.59 20.52
CA ASP A 85 -11.19 9.54 19.73
C ASP A 85 -10.66 9.50 18.28
N ASP A 86 -10.33 10.65 17.67
CA ASP A 86 -9.79 10.73 16.30
C ASP A 86 -8.45 9.97 16.16
N PHE A 87 -7.59 9.98 17.19
CA PHE A 87 -6.34 9.20 17.19
C PHE A 87 -6.62 7.70 17.12
N TRP A 88 -7.62 7.23 17.86
CA TRP A 88 -8.02 5.82 17.85
C TRP A 88 -8.82 5.45 16.60
N ALA A 89 -9.53 6.42 16.01
CA ALA A 89 -10.31 6.21 14.79
C ALA A 89 -9.40 6.00 13.60
N GLU A 90 -8.38 6.84 13.40
CA GLU A 90 -7.38 6.63 12.34
C GLU A 90 -6.69 5.29 12.49
N ARG A 91 -6.35 4.91 13.72
CA ARG A 91 -5.73 3.61 13.98
C ARG A 91 -6.63 2.42 13.71
N ALA A 92 -7.92 2.55 13.97
CA ALA A 92 -8.91 1.56 13.56
C ALA A 92 -9.02 1.49 12.03
N LYS A 93 -8.90 2.63 11.31
CA LYS A 93 -8.83 2.62 9.85
C LYS A 93 -7.56 1.94 9.35
N ASP A 94 -6.39 2.20 9.94
CA ASP A 94 -5.14 1.51 9.60
C ASP A 94 -5.30 -0.01 9.71
N GLN A 95 -5.91 -0.50 10.80
CA GLN A 95 -6.19 -1.94 10.94
C GLN A 95 -7.17 -2.48 9.88
N ILE A 96 -8.15 -1.67 9.46
CA ILE A 96 -9.11 -2.05 8.40
C ILE A 96 -8.43 -2.04 7.02
N ARG A 97 -7.51 -1.10 6.75
CA ARG A 97 -6.75 -1.02 5.49
C ARG A 97 -5.91 -2.26 5.23
N LEU A 98 -5.35 -2.88 6.28
CA LEU A 98 -4.66 -4.17 6.18
C LEU A 98 -5.52 -5.32 5.59
N MET A 99 -6.84 -5.14 5.46
CA MET A 99 -7.71 -6.11 4.79
C MET A 99 -7.82 -5.91 3.27
N ILE A 100 -7.44 -4.74 2.75
CA ILE A 100 -7.69 -4.31 1.37
C ILE A 100 -7.04 -5.29 0.41
N TYR A 101 -5.75 -5.58 0.58
CA TYR A 101 -5.00 -6.52 -0.26
C TYR A 101 -5.76 -7.85 -0.44
N ARG A 102 -6.07 -8.54 0.67
CA ARG A 102 -6.81 -9.81 0.63
C ARG A 102 -8.20 -9.68 -0.01
N LEU A 103 -8.93 -8.58 0.23
CA LEU A 103 -10.30 -8.41 -0.27
C LEU A 103 -10.35 -8.08 -1.77
N VAL A 104 -9.37 -7.33 -2.27
CA VAL A 104 -9.23 -7.00 -3.69
C VAL A 104 -8.78 -8.23 -4.48
N TYR A 105 -7.81 -8.97 -3.96
CA TYR A 105 -7.19 -10.14 -4.60
C TYR A 105 -7.76 -11.47 -4.07
N ARG A 106 -9.00 -11.43 -3.57
CA ARG A 106 -9.65 -12.50 -2.81
C ARG A 106 -9.74 -13.83 -3.55
N ASP A 107 -9.82 -13.80 -4.86
CA ASP A 107 -9.83 -14.97 -5.73
C ASP A 107 -8.57 -15.84 -5.59
N TYR A 108 -7.41 -15.27 -5.26
CA TYR A 108 -6.18 -16.04 -5.01
C TYR A 108 -6.15 -16.76 -3.66
N PHE A 109 -7.03 -16.36 -2.72
CA PHE A 109 -7.10 -16.95 -1.37
C PHE A 109 -8.10 -18.11 -1.26
N TYR A 110 -8.92 -18.34 -2.28
CA TYR A 110 -9.94 -19.38 -2.31
C TYR A 110 -9.77 -20.29 -3.51
N ASN A 111 -10.29 -21.52 -3.43
CA ASN A 111 -10.26 -22.39 -4.59
C ASN A 111 -11.25 -21.88 -5.64
N GLU A 112 -10.88 -21.91 -6.93
CA GLU A 112 -11.75 -21.50 -8.04
C GLU A 112 -13.16 -22.12 -7.98
N THR A 113 -13.26 -23.38 -7.51
CA THR A 113 -14.53 -24.09 -7.37
C THR A 113 -15.49 -23.50 -6.34
N GLU A 114 -14.99 -22.65 -5.43
CA GLU A 114 -15.81 -21.91 -4.46
C GLU A 114 -16.53 -20.72 -5.10
N GLY A 115 -16.15 -20.31 -6.31
CA GLY A 115 -16.82 -19.24 -7.06
C GLY A 115 -16.75 -17.88 -6.38
N LYS A 116 -15.64 -17.64 -5.66
CA LYS A 116 -15.37 -16.39 -4.95
C LYS A 116 -14.54 -15.47 -5.82
N SER A 117 -14.88 -14.18 -5.79
CA SER A 117 -14.12 -13.12 -6.44
C SER A 117 -13.85 -12.01 -5.43
N ALA A 118 -13.27 -10.91 -5.90
CA ALA A 118 -13.02 -9.70 -5.12
C ALA A 118 -14.28 -9.27 -4.35
N LEU A 119 -14.08 -8.89 -3.09
CA LEU A 119 -15.12 -8.39 -2.20
C LEU A 119 -14.58 -7.14 -1.46
N PRO A 120 -14.21 -6.09 -2.21
CA PRO A 120 -13.54 -4.92 -1.66
C PRO A 120 -14.38 -4.20 -0.61
N LEU A 121 -13.71 -3.45 0.26
CA LEU A 121 -14.37 -2.50 1.15
C LEU A 121 -14.99 -1.35 0.33
N PRO A 122 -16.09 -0.74 0.81
CA PRO A 122 -16.50 0.56 0.28
C PRO A 122 -15.44 1.63 0.61
N PRO A 123 -15.45 2.78 -0.08
CA PRO A 123 -14.56 3.91 0.19
C PRO A 123 -14.66 4.42 1.64
N GLU A 124 -13.58 4.99 2.15
CA GLU A 124 -13.45 5.37 3.56
C GLU A 124 -14.45 6.44 4.01
N GLU A 125 -14.94 7.28 3.10
CA GLU A 125 -15.86 8.37 3.40
C GLU A 125 -17.21 7.89 3.93
N VAL A 126 -17.54 6.60 3.70
CA VAL A 126 -18.75 5.97 4.23
C VAL A 126 -18.48 5.05 5.41
N TRP A 127 -17.25 5.01 5.92
CA TRP A 127 -16.89 4.24 7.11
C TRP A 127 -17.39 4.92 8.38
N ASN A 128 -17.93 4.12 9.30
CA ASN A 128 -18.32 4.59 10.62
C ASN A 128 -17.65 3.72 11.69
N ILE A 129 -16.83 4.36 12.53
CA ILE A 129 -16.12 3.75 13.64
C ILE A 129 -16.75 4.25 14.94
N GLN A 130 -17.06 3.33 15.84
CA GLN A 130 -17.67 3.63 17.13
C GLN A 130 -16.91 2.97 18.28
N PHE A 131 -16.70 3.73 19.34
CA PHE A 131 -16.05 3.28 20.57
C PHE A 131 -17.08 3.02 21.66
N GLU A 132 -17.06 1.82 22.24
CA GLU A 132 -17.99 1.46 23.32
C GLU A 132 -17.52 1.97 24.70
N LYS A 133 -16.20 2.04 24.90
CA LYS A 133 -15.53 2.41 26.17
C LYS A 133 -14.28 3.23 25.88
N LYS A 134 -13.75 3.88 26.90
CA LYS A 134 -12.46 4.59 26.84
C LYS A 134 -11.28 3.62 26.67
N PRO A 135 -10.13 4.11 26.16
CA PRO A 135 -8.93 3.29 26.05
C PRO A 135 -8.45 2.83 27.42
N PHE A 136 -7.82 1.66 27.47
CA PHE A 136 -7.32 1.07 28.70
C PHE A 136 -6.01 0.34 28.46
N ARG A 137 -5.12 0.32 29.46
CA ARG A 137 -3.92 -0.51 29.40
C ARG A 137 -4.26 -1.97 29.72
N GLY A 138 -3.72 -2.89 28.95
CA GLY A 138 -3.94 -4.33 29.12
C GLY A 138 -2.78 -5.14 28.56
N THR A 139 -2.87 -6.45 28.74
CA THR A 139 -1.90 -7.40 28.20
C THR A 139 -2.60 -8.37 27.27
N VAL A 140 -2.08 -8.55 26.06
CA VAL A 140 -2.54 -9.53 25.07
C VAL A 140 -1.32 -10.26 24.54
N ASP A 141 -1.36 -11.59 24.46
CA ASP A 141 -0.23 -12.43 24.02
C ASP A 141 1.11 -12.14 24.73
N SER A 142 1.06 -11.73 26.00
CA SER A 142 2.22 -11.28 26.82
C SER A 142 2.77 -9.89 26.49
N HIS A 143 2.20 -9.20 25.50
CA HIS A 143 2.54 -7.82 25.15
C HIS A 143 1.78 -6.81 26.01
N ASP A 144 2.44 -5.73 26.40
CA ASP A 144 1.85 -4.61 27.15
C ASP A 144 1.34 -3.54 26.17
N LEU A 145 0.04 -3.25 26.17
CA LEU A 145 -0.58 -2.32 25.22
C LEU A 145 -1.54 -1.34 25.88
N VAL A 146 -1.75 -0.18 25.26
CA VAL A 146 -2.97 0.61 25.47
C VAL A 146 -3.96 0.28 24.37
N LEU A 147 -5.11 -0.29 24.73
CA LEU A 147 -6.10 -0.87 23.84
C LEU A 147 -7.36 -0.01 23.77
N GLN A 148 -8.02 -0.01 22.61
CA GLN A 148 -9.30 0.60 22.32
C GLN A 148 -10.16 -0.37 21.50
N ASN A 149 -11.31 -0.75 22.05
CA ASN A 149 -12.29 -1.58 21.34
C ASN A 149 -13.13 -0.71 20.42
N PHE A 150 -13.40 -1.19 19.21
CA PHE A 150 -14.23 -0.48 18.26
C PHE A 150 -15.19 -1.39 17.51
N SER A 151 -16.29 -0.80 17.04
CA SER A 151 -17.17 -1.40 16.04
C SER A 151 -17.04 -0.59 14.76
N PHE A 152 -16.84 -1.29 13.65
CA PHE A 152 -16.84 -0.76 12.30
C PHE A 152 -18.14 -1.12 11.61
N THR A 153 -18.74 -0.16 10.93
CA THR A 153 -19.90 -0.36 10.07
C THR A 153 -19.76 0.45 8.80
N SER A 154 -20.16 -0.12 7.67
CA SER A 154 -20.31 0.59 6.39
C SER A 154 -21.39 -0.07 5.53
N THR A 155 -21.66 0.47 4.36
CA THR A 155 -22.55 -0.14 3.36
C THR A 155 -21.95 0.01 1.97
N LEU A 156 -21.79 -1.13 1.32
CA LEU A 156 -21.35 -1.22 -0.05
C LEU A 156 -22.55 -1.09 -0.99
N LEU A 157 -22.42 -0.21 -1.98
CA LEU A 157 -23.36 0.00 -3.08
C LEU A 157 -22.70 -0.42 -4.38
N THR A 158 -23.34 -1.32 -5.12
CA THR A 158 -22.83 -1.91 -6.38
C THR A 158 -23.97 -2.30 -7.33
N GLY A 159 -23.63 -2.81 -8.51
CA GLY A 159 -24.59 -3.38 -9.46
C GLY A 159 -25.38 -4.56 -8.89
N ILE A 160 -26.63 -4.72 -9.34
CA ILE A 160 -27.59 -5.65 -8.74
C ILE A 160 -27.09 -7.11 -8.65
N GLU A 161 -26.34 -7.57 -9.67
CA GLU A 161 -25.79 -8.92 -9.80
C GLU A 161 -24.42 -9.09 -9.14
N SER A 162 -23.72 -7.99 -8.81
CA SER A 162 -22.31 -8.04 -8.36
C SER A 162 -22.11 -8.83 -7.07
N PRO A 163 -22.96 -8.72 -6.02
CA PRO A 163 -22.75 -9.47 -4.79
C PRO A 163 -22.78 -10.99 -4.98
N ALA A 164 -23.69 -11.51 -5.82
CA ALA A 164 -23.78 -12.94 -6.09
C ALA A 164 -22.52 -13.49 -6.80
N LYS A 165 -21.89 -12.67 -7.64
CA LYS A 165 -20.67 -13.01 -8.38
C LYS A 165 -19.40 -12.85 -7.52
N ALA A 166 -19.42 -11.95 -6.54
CA ALA A 166 -18.33 -11.77 -5.59
C ALA A 166 -18.32 -12.87 -4.51
N GLU A 167 -19.50 -13.20 -3.99
CA GLU A 167 -19.69 -14.16 -2.92
C GLU A 167 -21.05 -14.88 -3.08
N PRO A 168 -21.06 -16.19 -3.39
CA PRO A 168 -22.30 -16.94 -3.61
C PRO A 168 -23.31 -16.86 -2.46
N ASN A 169 -22.83 -16.70 -1.21
CA ASN A 169 -23.70 -16.53 -0.05
C ASN A 169 -24.46 -15.19 -0.02
N LEU A 170 -24.11 -14.23 -0.88
CA LEU A 170 -24.77 -12.92 -1.00
C LEU A 170 -25.76 -12.85 -2.17
N ASP A 171 -26.08 -13.97 -2.82
CA ASP A 171 -27.06 -14.05 -3.91
C ASP A 171 -28.47 -13.63 -3.46
N ALA A 172 -28.91 -14.15 -2.32
CA ALA A 172 -30.21 -13.83 -1.75
C ALA A 172 -30.14 -12.66 -0.76
N ILE A 173 -31.20 -11.85 -0.70
CA ILE A 173 -31.41 -10.86 0.36
C ILE A 173 -31.42 -11.57 1.73
N GLY A 174 -30.66 -11.02 2.68
CA GLY A 174 -30.41 -11.62 4.00
C GLY A 174 -29.30 -12.67 4.01
N GLY A 175 -28.74 -13.00 2.85
CA GLY A 175 -27.52 -13.83 2.73
C GLY A 175 -26.34 -13.15 3.40
N LYS A 176 -25.47 -13.95 4.03
CA LYS A 176 -24.34 -13.46 4.84
C LYS A 176 -23.06 -14.22 4.53
N TRP A 177 -21.96 -13.50 4.63
CA TRP A 177 -20.62 -14.08 4.62
C TRP A 177 -19.78 -13.43 5.72
N ALA A 178 -18.99 -14.22 6.42
CA ALA A 178 -18.06 -13.76 7.44
C ALA A 178 -16.64 -14.05 6.93
N GLU A 179 -15.94 -13.02 6.47
CA GLU A 179 -14.56 -13.14 6.01
C GLU A 179 -13.63 -13.12 7.24
N PRO A 180 -12.81 -14.17 7.46
CA PRO A 180 -11.97 -14.27 8.64
C PRO A 180 -10.67 -13.46 8.46
N PHE A 181 -10.29 -12.74 9.52
CA PHE A 181 -9.04 -11.98 9.56
C PHE A 181 -8.29 -12.21 10.87
N ILE A 182 -6.96 -12.21 10.76
CA ILE A 182 -6.02 -12.11 11.86
C ILE A 182 -5.22 -10.84 11.63
N LEU A 183 -5.33 -9.89 12.56
CA LEU A 183 -4.78 -8.54 12.40
C LEU A 183 -3.84 -8.21 13.56
N PRO A 184 -2.80 -7.38 13.34
CA PRO A 184 -2.01 -6.83 14.43
C PRO A 184 -2.89 -5.94 15.32
N LEU A 185 -2.70 -6.02 16.64
CA LEU A 185 -3.32 -5.07 17.57
C LEU A 185 -2.75 -3.66 17.37
N ASP A 186 -1.47 -3.56 17.02
CA ASP A 186 -0.81 -2.32 16.60
C ASP A 186 -0.62 -2.33 15.07
N PRO A 187 -1.54 -1.74 14.29
CA PRO A 187 -1.46 -1.72 12.83
C PRO A 187 -0.48 -0.67 12.31
N VAL A 188 0.16 0.11 13.19
CA VAL A 188 1.15 1.13 12.84
C VAL A 188 2.53 0.54 13.09
N LEU A 189 3.50 0.76 12.22
CA LEU A 189 4.85 0.16 12.32
C LEU A 189 4.89 -1.38 12.22
N VAL A 190 3.99 -1.99 11.46
CA VAL A 190 3.94 -3.46 11.30
C VAL A 190 5.25 -3.97 10.71
N PHE A 191 5.71 -3.40 9.59
CA PHE A 191 6.96 -3.81 8.94
C PHE A 191 8.19 -3.64 9.85
N GLN A 192 8.25 -2.55 10.62
CA GLN A 192 9.36 -2.28 11.54
C GLN A 192 9.47 -3.36 12.62
N ARG A 193 8.36 -4.04 12.94
CA ARG A 193 8.30 -5.09 13.97
C ARG A 193 8.38 -6.49 13.40
N THR A 194 7.76 -6.75 12.25
CA THR A 194 7.68 -8.09 11.65
C THR A 194 8.73 -8.34 10.56
N GLY A 195 9.36 -7.28 10.04
CA GLY A 195 10.07 -7.35 8.76
C GLY A 195 9.15 -7.91 7.67
N PHE A 196 9.71 -8.76 6.82
CA PHE A 196 9.00 -9.40 5.71
C PHE A 196 8.03 -10.51 6.13
N ALA A 197 7.92 -10.86 7.42
CA ALA A 197 7.11 -12.02 7.85
C ALA A 197 5.62 -11.93 7.46
N CYS A 198 5.06 -10.73 7.31
CA CYS A 198 3.67 -10.48 6.94
C CYS A 198 3.50 -9.80 5.56
N ILE A 199 4.54 -9.80 4.73
CA ILE A 199 4.57 -9.07 3.46
C ILE A 199 4.53 -10.07 2.32
N ASP A 200 3.48 -10.01 1.50
CA ASP A 200 3.39 -10.71 0.23
C ASP A 200 3.94 -9.82 -0.88
N GLU A 201 5.11 -10.17 -1.42
CA GLU A 201 5.73 -9.44 -2.52
C GLU A 201 5.36 -10.03 -3.89
N ASP A 202 4.45 -11.02 -3.97
CA ASP A 202 4.10 -11.65 -5.24
C ASP A 202 3.52 -10.67 -6.23
N GLN A 203 3.86 -10.87 -7.50
CA GLN A 203 3.48 -10.00 -8.62
C GLN A 203 3.95 -8.56 -8.51
N PHE A 204 4.69 -8.13 -7.48
CA PHE A 204 5.30 -6.81 -7.45
C PHE A 204 6.70 -6.84 -8.09
N PRO A 205 7.13 -5.76 -8.76
CA PRO A 205 8.52 -5.66 -9.21
C PRO A 205 9.46 -5.78 -8.01
N PRO A 206 10.66 -6.38 -8.18
CA PRO A 206 11.68 -6.32 -7.16
C PRO A 206 11.90 -4.87 -6.74
N HIS A 207 12.15 -4.68 -5.45
CA HIS A 207 12.42 -3.37 -4.87
C HIS A 207 11.24 -2.40 -4.71
N SER A 208 10.03 -2.96 -4.57
CA SER A 208 8.77 -2.21 -4.54
C SER A 208 8.20 -1.90 -3.16
N LEU A 209 8.71 -2.54 -2.10
CA LEU A 209 8.15 -2.39 -0.76
C LEU A 209 8.57 -1.06 -0.12
N ASP A 210 7.58 -0.23 0.23
CA ASP A 210 7.74 0.83 1.22
C ASP A 210 7.26 0.35 2.61
N PRO A 211 8.09 0.47 3.67
CA PRO A 211 7.72 0.11 5.04
C PRO A 211 6.49 0.82 5.63
N GLU A 212 6.02 1.90 5.01
CA GLU A 212 4.91 2.71 5.50
C GLU A 212 3.59 2.42 4.75
N GLU A 213 3.62 1.64 3.67
CA GLU A 213 2.44 1.24 2.86
C GLU A 213 2.16 -0.26 2.98
N VAL A 214 2.24 -0.78 4.21
CA VAL A 214 2.11 -2.21 4.50
C VAL A 214 0.73 -2.78 4.14
N ASP A 215 -0.31 -1.95 4.10
CA ASP A 215 -1.67 -2.35 3.73
C ASP A 215 -1.78 -2.89 2.30
N ASN A 216 -0.88 -2.49 1.41
CA ASN A 216 -0.80 -3.01 0.05
C ASN A 216 -0.15 -4.40 -0.06
N PHE A 217 0.52 -4.86 1.01
CA PHE A 217 1.28 -6.12 1.01
C PHE A 217 0.89 -7.06 2.16
N TYR A 218 0.03 -6.63 3.09
CA TYR A 218 -0.25 -7.41 4.29
C TYR A 218 -0.99 -8.71 3.94
N ASP A 219 -0.33 -9.84 4.19
CA ASP A 219 -0.95 -11.15 4.16
C ASP A 219 -0.68 -11.95 5.45
N GLN A 220 -1.77 -12.25 6.15
CA GLN A 220 -1.79 -13.05 7.37
C GLN A 220 -1.41 -14.52 7.15
N GLU A 221 -1.49 -15.03 5.92
CA GLU A 221 -1.20 -16.43 5.56
C GLU A 221 0.26 -16.68 5.19
N MET A 222 1.11 -15.64 5.23
CA MET A 222 2.52 -15.75 4.87
C MET A 222 3.29 -16.70 5.79
N GLU A 223 3.96 -17.66 5.17
CA GLU A 223 4.80 -18.66 5.83
C GLU A 223 6.28 -18.36 5.58
N LYS A 224 7.18 -18.95 6.40
CA LYS A 224 8.64 -18.74 6.25
C LYS A 224 9.16 -19.16 4.88
N SER A 225 8.60 -20.24 4.33
CA SER A 225 9.00 -20.83 3.06
C SER A 225 8.14 -20.36 1.89
N SER A 226 7.29 -19.35 2.10
CA SER A 226 6.52 -18.72 1.04
C SER A 226 7.46 -18.26 -0.06
N PRO A 227 7.29 -18.72 -1.30
CA PRO A 227 8.18 -18.32 -2.38
C PRO A 227 7.90 -16.90 -2.90
N GLU A 228 6.91 -16.22 -2.32
CA GLU A 228 6.56 -14.82 -2.52
C GLU A 228 7.50 -13.86 -1.77
N HIS A 229 8.36 -14.36 -0.86
CA HIS A 229 9.46 -13.58 -0.27
C HIS A 229 10.59 -13.40 -1.29
N TYR A 230 10.64 -12.23 -1.95
CA TYR A 230 11.65 -11.93 -2.95
C TYR A 230 12.86 -11.21 -2.35
N SER A 231 12.63 -10.37 -1.34
CA SER A 231 13.65 -9.46 -0.81
C SER A 231 14.44 -10.06 0.33
N GLU A 232 13.75 -10.64 1.31
CA GLU A 232 14.35 -11.31 2.45
C GLU A 232 13.45 -12.45 2.91
N VAL A 233 14.02 -13.62 3.17
CA VAL A 233 13.28 -14.75 3.72
C VAL A 233 13.16 -14.57 5.24
N PRO A 234 11.95 -14.43 5.81
CA PRO A 234 11.77 -14.21 7.25
C PRO A 234 11.97 -15.51 8.05
N ASP A 235 12.46 -15.36 9.29
CA ASP A 235 12.65 -16.47 10.23
C ASP A 235 11.35 -16.93 10.91
N MET A 236 10.24 -16.23 10.70
CA MET A 236 8.92 -16.43 11.30
C MET A 236 7.83 -16.38 10.24
N SER A 237 6.74 -17.13 10.42
CA SER A 237 5.51 -16.86 9.66
C SER A 237 4.88 -15.55 10.15
N CYS A 238 3.93 -14.99 9.40
CA CYS A 238 3.25 -13.77 9.84
C CYS A 238 2.64 -13.95 11.23
N ILE A 239 1.92 -15.06 11.44
CA ILE A 239 1.26 -15.35 12.71
C ILE A 239 2.25 -15.46 13.88
N GLU A 240 3.40 -16.12 13.68
CA GLU A 240 4.47 -16.20 14.70
C GLU A 240 5.10 -14.83 14.98
N ALA A 241 5.28 -14.01 13.94
CA ALA A 241 5.79 -12.66 14.09
C ALA A 241 4.81 -11.78 14.87
N LEU A 242 3.51 -11.82 14.55
CA LEU A 242 2.49 -11.09 15.29
C LEU A 242 2.45 -11.53 16.76
N ASP A 243 2.42 -12.83 17.04
CA ASP A 243 2.40 -13.39 18.40
C ASP A 243 3.61 -12.99 19.25
N SER A 244 4.77 -12.78 18.61
CA SER A 244 6.02 -12.53 19.33
C SER A 244 6.45 -11.06 19.37
N LYS A 245 5.86 -10.21 18.53
CA LYS A 245 6.31 -8.82 18.33
C LYS A 245 5.25 -7.76 18.59
N ILE A 246 3.96 -8.09 18.49
CA ILE A 246 2.88 -7.08 18.49
C ILE A 246 1.68 -7.50 19.34
N GLY A 247 1.30 -8.77 19.28
CA GLY A 247 -0.02 -9.28 19.65
C GLY A 247 -1.02 -9.16 18.50
N LYS A 248 -1.98 -10.07 18.45
CA LYS A 248 -2.95 -10.16 17.35
C LYS A 248 -4.40 -10.22 17.84
N ILE A 249 -5.32 -10.00 16.90
CA ILE A 249 -6.74 -10.23 17.11
C ILE A 249 -7.32 -11.03 15.95
N GLU A 250 -8.08 -12.07 16.29
CA GLU A 250 -8.92 -12.78 15.34
C GLU A 250 -10.30 -12.11 15.28
N THR A 251 -10.75 -11.77 14.08
CA THR A 251 -12.06 -11.16 13.87
C THR A 251 -12.68 -11.61 12.55
N ASN A 252 -13.94 -11.23 12.33
CA ASN A 252 -14.62 -11.47 11.06
C ASN A 252 -15.19 -10.15 10.54
N LEU A 253 -14.95 -9.89 9.27
CA LEU A 253 -15.64 -8.87 8.51
C LEU A 253 -16.91 -9.48 7.93
N VAL A 254 -18.06 -9.07 8.46
CA VAL A 254 -19.36 -9.64 8.10
C VAL A 254 -20.02 -8.81 7.01
N PHE A 255 -20.30 -9.47 5.90
CA PHE A 255 -21.07 -8.96 4.78
C PHE A 255 -22.50 -9.51 4.84
N GLU A 256 -23.50 -8.66 4.64
CA GLU A 256 -24.91 -9.07 4.59
C GLU A 256 -25.64 -8.38 3.43
N ARG A 257 -26.25 -9.16 2.55
CA ARG A 257 -27.05 -8.62 1.45
C ARG A 257 -28.33 -7.98 1.99
N LEU A 258 -28.50 -6.68 1.79
CA LEU A 258 -29.66 -5.94 2.26
C LEU A 258 -30.78 -5.88 1.21
N PRO A 259 -32.05 -5.71 1.66
CA PRO A 259 -33.10 -5.22 0.78
C PRO A 259 -32.72 -3.86 0.20
N TRP A 260 -33.14 -3.58 -1.04
CA TRP A 260 -32.93 -2.27 -1.64
C TRP A 260 -33.60 -1.16 -0.81
N ASN A 261 -32.87 -0.06 -0.59
CA ASN A 261 -33.34 1.13 0.10
C ASN A 261 -32.72 2.35 -0.59
N SER A 262 -33.55 3.19 -1.22
CA SER A 262 -33.10 4.35 -1.99
C SER A 262 -32.37 5.37 -1.12
N ASP A 263 -32.88 5.66 0.08
CA ASP A 263 -32.31 6.68 0.97
C ASP A 263 -30.92 6.25 1.46
N LEU A 264 -30.75 4.96 1.75
CA LEU A 264 -29.45 4.41 2.11
C LEU A 264 -28.49 4.42 0.93
N ALA A 265 -28.94 4.02 -0.26
CA ALA A 265 -28.13 4.07 -1.47
C ALA A 265 -27.66 5.51 -1.76
N ASP A 266 -28.55 6.49 -1.66
CA ASP A 266 -28.23 7.90 -1.85
C ASP A 266 -27.23 8.43 -0.82
N LYS A 267 -27.35 7.98 0.44
CA LYS A 267 -26.42 8.35 1.50
C LYS A 267 -25.01 7.81 1.29
N VAL A 268 -24.87 6.60 0.74
CA VAL A 268 -23.57 5.91 0.64
C VAL A 268 -22.96 5.98 -0.76
N ARG A 269 -23.62 6.67 -1.69
CA ARG A 269 -23.14 6.79 -3.07
C ARG A 269 -21.90 7.66 -3.12
N VAL A 270 -20.80 7.08 -3.60
CA VAL A 270 -19.50 7.75 -3.80
C VAL A 270 -19.02 7.49 -5.23
N GLY A 271 -18.33 8.48 -5.82
CA GLY A 271 -17.84 8.42 -7.20
C GLY A 271 -18.86 8.91 -8.22
N GLN A 272 -18.42 9.74 -9.15
CA GLN A 272 -19.22 10.25 -10.26
C GLN A 272 -19.03 9.38 -11.51
N ILE A 273 -19.94 9.50 -12.46
CA ILE A 273 -19.76 8.98 -13.82
C ILE A 273 -19.63 10.17 -14.76
N THR A 274 -18.46 10.32 -15.36
CA THR A 274 -18.08 11.46 -16.20
C THR A 274 -18.24 11.13 -17.69
N ASN A 275 -17.96 9.88 -18.09
CA ASN A 275 -18.22 9.39 -19.44
C ASN A 275 -19.29 8.28 -19.44
N PRO A 276 -20.54 8.58 -19.84
CA PRO A 276 -21.63 7.58 -19.82
C PRO A 276 -21.54 6.55 -20.95
N THR A 277 -20.68 6.77 -21.94
CA THR A 277 -20.60 5.94 -23.16
C THR A 277 -19.34 5.09 -23.25
N GLY A 278 -18.30 5.43 -22.51
CA GLY A 278 -17.01 4.75 -22.52
C GLY A 278 -16.28 4.84 -21.16
N PRO A 279 -15.04 4.35 -21.09
CA PRO A 279 -14.14 4.59 -19.97
C PRO A 279 -13.71 6.06 -19.92
N ASP A 280 -13.26 6.50 -18.75
CA ASP A 280 -12.64 7.81 -18.54
C ASP A 280 -11.67 7.68 -17.39
N LEU A 281 -10.37 7.76 -17.68
CA LEU A 281 -9.36 7.77 -16.64
C LEU A 281 -9.24 9.17 -16.10
N VAL A 282 -9.12 9.26 -14.78
CA VAL A 282 -8.90 10.53 -14.11
C VAL A 282 -7.84 10.28 -13.06
N THR A 283 -6.82 11.11 -13.08
CA THR A 283 -5.77 11.12 -12.06
C THR A 283 -6.38 11.43 -10.69
N GLU A 284 -6.11 10.60 -9.70
CA GLU A 284 -6.68 10.75 -8.35
C GLU A 284 -5.79 11.66 -7.48
N GLU A 285 -6.17 12.93 -7.35
CA GLU A 285 -5.39 13.96 -6.63
C GLU A 285 -5.10 13.56 -5.16
N SER A 286 -6.06 12.90 -4.51
CA SER A 286 -5.92 12.49 -3.11
C SER A 286 -4.78 11.49 -2.91
N VAL A 287 -4.63 10.56 -3.86
CA VAL A 287 -3.52 9.61 -3.97
C VAL A 287 -2.22 10.35 -4.31
N PHE A 288 -2.22 11.20 -5.35
CA PHE A 288 -1.00 11.88 -5.82
C PHE A 288 -0.36 12.85 -4.82
N LYS A 289 -1.14 13.31 -3.82
CA LYS A 289 -0.63 14.11 -2.71
C LYS A 289 0.17 13.29 -1.69
N GLY A 290 0.05 11.97 -1.69
CA GLY A 290 0.97 11.08 -0.97
C GLY A 290 2.35 11.17 -1.60
N ASN A 291 3.30 11.80 -0.91
CA ASN A 291 4.66 11.99 -1.39
C ASN A 291 5.66 11.97 -0.24
N GLN A 292 6.91 11.67 -0.57
CA GLN A 292 8.02 11.71 0.35
C GLN A 292 9.36 11.92 -0.36
N VAL A 293 10.34 12.49 0.35
CA VAL A 293 11.71 12.61 -0.14
C VAL A 293 12.59 11.58 0.58
N VAL A 294 13.19 10.68 -0.19
CA VAL A 294 14.10 9.64 0.32
C VAL A 294 15.48 9.76 -0.30
N TYR A 295 16.44 9.12 0.35
CA TYR A 295 17.77 8.91 -0.17
C TYR A 295 17.98 7.41 -0.37
N ARG A 296 18.36 7.04 -1.58
CA ARG A 296 18.56 5.64 -1.98
C ARG A 296 19.89 5.51 -2.71
N TYR A 297 20.65 4.48 -2.35
CA TYR A 297 21.87 4.16 -3.08
C TYR A 297 21.53 3.28 -4.29
N ILE A 298 21.86 3.76 -5.49
CA ILE A 298 21.62 3.05 -6.74
C ILE A 298 22.92 2.39 -7.19
N THR A 299 22.92 1.05 -7.29
CA THR A 299 24.09 0.31 -7.79
C THR A 299 24.25 0.47 -9.31
N PRO A 300 25.48 0.34 -9.85
CA PRO A 300 25.72 0.46 -11.29
C PRO A 300 24.94 -0.52 -12.19
N ASP A 301 24.49 -1.64 -11.65
CA ASP A 301 23.70 -2.67 -12.32
C ASP A 301 22.18 -2.56 -12.02
N SER A 302 21.74 -1.48 -11.37
CA SER A 302 20.33 -1.28 -11.02
C SER A 302 19.43 -1.16 -12.26
N CYS A 303 18.25 -1.78 -12.16
CA CYS A 303 17.19 -1.69 -13.16
C CYS A 303 16.73 -0.24 -13.37
N ALA A 304 16.69 0.59 -12.32
CA ALA A 304 16.35 2.01 -12.45
C ALA A 304 17.27 2.79 -13.39
N ILE A 305 18.54 2.38 -13.57
CA ILE A 305 19.44 3.00 -14.55
C ILE A 305 19.08 2.52 -15.96
N THR A 306 18.93 1.20 -16.12
CA THR A 306 18.61 0.57 -17.41
C THR A 306 17.28 1.08 -17.97
N GLU A 307 16.31 1.32 -17.08
CA GLU A 307 14.97 1.79 -17.41
C GLU A 307 14.86 3.33 -17.46
N GLY A 308 15.95 4.06 -17.18
CA GLY A 308 16.04 5.52 -17.34
C GLY A 308 15.40 6.34 -16.21
N SER A 309 15.00 5.69 -15.11
CA SER A 309 14.35 6.30 -13.95
C SER A 309 15.30 7.09 -13.05
N VAL A 310 16.60 6.87 -13.20
CA VAL A 310 17.69 7.68 -12.64
C VAL A 310 18.81 7.80 -13.66
N GLY A 311 19.54 8.91 -13.66
CA GLY A 311 20.55 9.18 -14.69
C GLY A 311 21.91 8.50 -14.47
N GLU A 312 22.28 8.21 -13.22
CA GLU A 312 23.61 7.74 -12.84
C GLU A 312 23.53 6.91 -11.53
N PRO A 313 24.49 6.01 -11.25
CA PRO A 313 24.60 5.30 -9.98
C PRO A 313 25.02 6.20 -8.81
N GLY A 314 25.03 5.63 -7.60
CA GLY A 314 25.43 6.27 -6.34
C GLY A 314 24.24 6.68 -5.48
N TRP A 315 24.48 7.47 -4.42
CA TRP A 315 23.40 8.05 -3.63
C TRP A 315 22.58 9.01 -4.49
N ARG A 316 21.27 8.74 -4.60
CA ARG A 316 20.28 9.58 -5.26
C ARG A 316 19.30 10.13 -4.25
N ARG A 317 18.83 11.34 -4.50
CA ARG A 317 17.73 11.97 -3.77
C ARG A 317 16.47 11.85 -4.64
N LEU A 318 15.51 11.09 -4.16
CA LEU A 318 14.32 10.72 -4.92
C LEU A 318 13.09 11.34 -4.27
N LEU A 319 12.30 12.07 -5.06
CA LEU A 319 10.96 12.50 -4.70
C LEU A 319 9.99 11.39 -5.13
N GLN A 320 9.59 10.55 -4.19
CA GLN A 320 8.61 9.48 -4.42
C GLN A 320 7.19 10.00 -4.17
N PHE A 321 6.22 9.41 -4.86
CA PHE A 321 4.80 9.74 -4.71
C PHE A 321 3.91 8.63 -5.27
N ASN A 322 2.70 8.50 -4.75
CA ASN A 322 1.70 7.61 -5.33
C ASN A 322 1.16 8.24 -6.61
N VAL A 323 0.74 7.45 -7.58
CA VAL A 323 -0.18 7.94 -8.63
C VAL A 323 -1.29 6.95 -8.78
N GLY A 324 -2.44 7.41 -9.23
CA GLY A 324 -3.47 6.46 -9.61
C GLY A 324 -4.44 7.05 -10.62
N ASP A 325 -4.89 6.17 -11.51
CA ASP A 325 -5.84 6.48 -12.57
C ASP A 325 -7.13 5.72 -12.33
N ARG A 326 -8.15 6.47 -11.93
CA ARG A 326 -9.46 5.91 -11.62
C ARG A 326 -10.35 5.97 -12.85
N ASN A 327 -11.04 4.87 -13.13
CA ASN A 327 -12.03 4.84 -14.21
C ASN A 327 -13.37 5.44 -13.74
N TYR A 328 -13.61 6.72 -14.06
CA TYR A 328 -14.88 7.43 -13.85
C TYR A 328 -15.89 7.21 -15.00
N GLY A 329 -15.55 6.41 -16.00
CA GLY A 329 -16.46 6.05 -17.07
C GLY A 329 -17.54 5.06 -16.66
N ALA A 330 -18.56 4.88 -17.52
CA ALA A 330 -19.60 3.87 -17.35
C ALA A 330 -19.26 2.53 -18.00
N LYS A 331 -18.06 2.40 -18.57
CA LYS A 331 -17.54 1.20 -19.22
C LYS A 331 -16.14 0.89 -18.70
N THR A 332 -15.86 -0.40 -18.60
CA THR A 332 -14.54 -0.92 -18.29
C THR A 332 -13.53 -0.47 -19.34
N LEU A 333 -12.37 0.03 -18.89
CA LEU A 333 -11.21 0.19 -19.75
C LEU A 333 -10.56 -1.19 -19.90
N GLU A 334 -10.43 -1.69 -21.13
CA GLU A 334 -9.79 -2.97 -21.41
C GLU A 334 -8.76 -2.74 -22.50
N ILE A 335 -7.49 -3.10 -22.22
CA ILE A 335 -6.43 -3.08 -23.24
C ILE A 335 -6.27 -4.46 -23.88
N GLY A 336 -6.54 -5.53 -23.12
CA GLY A 336 -6.56 -6.92 -23.60
C GLY A 336 -5.51 -7.81 -22.93
N ASP A 337 -5.26 -8.96 -23.57
CA ASP A 337 -4.35 -9.98 -23.07
C ASP A 337 -2.89 -9.72 -23.45
N ILE A 338 -1.99 -9.99 -22.51
CA ILE A 338 -0.55 -9.99 -22.72
C ILE A 338 0.05 -11.30 -22.19
N ASP A 339 0.95 -11.88 -22.98
CA ASP A 339 1.77 -13.02 -22.59
C ASP A 339 2.88 -12.49 -21.66
N TYR A 340 2.45 -12.09 -20.46
CA TYR A 340 3.21 -11.21 -19.56
C TYR A 340 4.62 -11.73 -19.29
N PHE A 341 4.77 -13.05 -19.13
CA PHE A 341 6.04 -13.73 -18.83
C PHE A 341 6.68 -14.45 -20.03
N ILE A 342 6.18 -14.24 -21.26
CA ILE A 342 6.67 -14.90 -22.49
C ILE A 342 6.62 -16.45 -22.38
N GLU A 343 5.45 -17.00 -22.08
CA GLU A 343 5.24 -18.46 -22.03
C GLU A 343 4.84 -19.03 -23.40
N GLY A 344 4.40 -18.19 -24.33
CA GLY A 344 3.88 -18.55 -25.64
C GLY A 344 4.54 -17.81 -26.81
N ASN A 345 3.77 -17.60 -27.89
CA ASN A 345 4.22 -16.93 -29.11
C ASN A 345 3.92 -15.41 -29.12
N GLY A 346 3.72 -14.80 -27.94
CA GLY A 346 3.27 -13.42 -27.77
C GLY A 346 1.78 -13.22 -28.12
N THR A 347 1.23 -12.05 -27.74
CA THR A 347 -0.16 -11.64 -28.01
C THR A 347 -0.25 -10.63 -29.14
N GLU A 348 -1.46 -10.23 -29.51
CA GLU A 348 -1.64 -9.16 -30.48
C GLU A 348 -1.01 -7.85 -29.99
N LEU A 349 -1.16 -7.51 -28.71
CA LEU A 349 -0.58 -6.30 -28.11
C LEU A 349 0.95 -6.28 -28.21
N SER A 350 1.63 -7.40 -27.98
CA SER A 350 3.09 -7.48 -28.14
C SER A 350 3.53 -7.34 -29.61
N ARG A 351 2.73 -7.83 -30.57
CA ARG A 351 3.02 -7.67 -32.01
C ARG A 351 2.85 -6.24 -32.52
N GLN A 352 1.97 -5.48 -31.88
CA GLN A 352 1.78 -4.06 -32.19
C GLN A 352 2.88 -3.17 -31.54
N GLY A 353 3.81 -3.76 -30.77
CA GLY A 353 4.91 -3.05 -30.13
C GLY A 353 4.48 -2.18 -28.93
N ILE A 354 3.27 -2.38 -28.41
CA ILE A 354 2.70 -1.60 -27.31
C ILE A 354 3.38 -1.91 -25.97
N TYR A 355 3.86 -3.14 -25.84
CA TYR A 355 4.59 -3.62 -24.67
C TYR A 355 6.05 -3.92 -25.03
N GLU A 356 6.96 -3.62 -24.12
CA GLU A 356 8.36 -3.97 -24.23
C GLU A 356 8.79 -4.89 -23.11
N TYR A 357 9.55 -5.92 -23.45
CA TYR A 357 10.05 -6.85 -22.44
C TYR A 357 11.20 -6.22 -21.65
N SER A 358 11.02 -6.07 -20.34
CA SER A 358 12.11 -5.70 -19.45
C SER A 358 13.00 -6.92 -19.21
N MET A 359 14.24 -6.86 -19.69
CA MET A 359 15.27 -7.85 -19.34
C MET A 359 15.61 -7.81 -17.84
N CYS A 360 15.34 -6.68 -17.17
CA CYS A 360 15.57 -6.48 -15.75
C CYS A 360 14.52 -7.20 -14.90
N HIS A 361 13.24 -7.10 -15.27
CA HIS A 361 12.13 -7.64 -14.48
C HIS A 361 11.52 -8.93 -15.05
N HIS A 362 12.00 -9.36 -16.21
CA HIS A 362 11.59 -10.59 -16.90
C HIS A 362 10.09 -10.68 -17.23
N HIS A 363 9.47 -9.55 -17.53
CA HIS A 363 8.10 -9.47 -18.07
C HIS A 363 7.91 -8.21 -18.93
N TYR A 364 6.75 -8.10 -19.56
CA TYR A 364 6.37 -6.97 -20.41
C TYR A 364 5.95 -5.73 -19.62
N HIS A 365 6.57 -4.58 -19.93
CA HIS A 365 6.16 -3.26 -19.46
C HIS A 365 5.33 -2.52 -20.52
N PHE A 366 4.30 -1.80 -20.07
CA PHE A 366 3.57 -0.81 -20.87
C PHE A 366 4.26 0.56 -20.78
N LYS A 367 5.01 0.95 -21.83
CA LYS A 367 5.84 2.18 -21.81
C LYS A 367 5.06 3.50 -21.82
N HIS A 368 3.76 3.45 -22.09
CA HIS A 368 2.94 4.62 -22.42
C HIS A 368 1.93 4.97 -21.32
N TYR A 369 2.21 4.57 -20.08
CA TYR A 369 1.32 4.79 -18.94
C TYR A 369 1.25 6.25 -18.52
N GLY A 370 2.40 6.86 -18.21
CA GLY A 370 2.41 8.26 -17.80
C GLY A 370 3.80 8.87 -17.65
N SER A 371 3.83 10.17 -17.38
CA SER A 371 5.06 10.94 -17.20
C SER A 371 4.99 11.84 -15.98
N PHE A 372 6.15 12.06 -15.35
CA PHE A 372 6.32 12.86 -14.14
C PHE A 372 7.30 14.00 -14.38
N THR A 373 7.00 15.19 -13.85
CA THR A 373 7.93 16.32 -13.87
C THR A 373 7.96 17.05 -12.54
N PHE A 374 9.12 17.61 -12.18
CA PHE A 374 9.26 18.52 -11.05
C PHE A 374 10.02 19.77 -11.49
N GLY A 375 9.32 20.90 -11.66
CA GLY A 375 9.93 22.14 -12.16
C GLY A 375 10.61 21.94 -13.53
N ASP A 376 11.90 22.27 -13.61
CA ASP A 376 12.72 22.15 -14.82
C ASP A 376 13.50 20.82 -14.89
N GLU A 377 13.31 19.90 -13.93
CA GLU A 377 13.97 18.60 -13.96
C GLU A 377 13.52 17.78 -15.18
N PRO A 378 14.40 16.93 -15.75
CA PRO A 378 14.03 16.04 -16.84
C PRO A 378 12.79 15.22 -16.50
N ALA A 379 11.87 15.09 -17.45
CA ALA A 379 10.70 14.25 -17.27
C ALA A 379 11.14 12.80 -17.03
N ASN A 380 10.65 12.22 -15.93
CA ASN A 380 10.69 10.77 -15.76
C ASN A 380 9.45 10.16 -16.41
N HIS A 381 9.56 8.95 -16.94
CA HIS A 381 8.43 8.24 -17.53
C HIS A 381 8.11 7.04 -16.67
N LYS A 382 6.85 6.88 -16.32
CA LYS A 382 6.41 5.67 -15.65
C LYS A 382 6.22 4.58 -16.68
N MET A 383 7.05 3.57 -16.57
CA MET A 383 6.80 2.27 -17.16
C MET A 383 5.66 1.64 -16.38
N GLY A 384 4.52 1.42 -17.02
CA GLY A 384 3.46 0.60 -16.44
C GLY A 384 3.98 -0.82 -16.33
N PHE A 385 4.05 -1.34 -15.11
CA PHE A 385 4.29 -2.75 -14.82
C PHE A 385 3.09 -3.57 -15.33
N CYS A 386 1.89 -3.22 -14.87
CA CYS A 386 0.62 -3.70 -15.40
C CYS A 386 -0.46 -2.61 -15.24
N LEU A 387 -1.51 -2.66 -16.06
CA LEU A 387 -2.75 -1.93 -15.78
C LEU A 387 -3.73 -2.89 -15.10
N GLN A 388 -3.97 -2.67 -13.81
CA GLN A 388 -4.80 -3.52 -12.98
C GLN A 388 -5.85 -2.71 -12.22
N SER A 389 -6.82 -3.39 -11.63
CA SER A 389 -7.72 -2.73 -10.67
C SER A 389 -7.23 -3.02 -9.25
N THR A 390 -6.44 -2.11 -8.68
CA THR A 390 -5.80 -2.27 -7.36
C THR A 390 -6.74 -1.93 -6.20
N ASN A 391 -7.71 -1.03 -6.42
CA ASN A 391 -8.68 -0.68 -5.38
C ASN A 391 -10.01 -0.17 -5.98
N ARG A 392 -11.07 -0.16 -5.18
CA ARG A 392 -12.42 0.25 -5.58
C ARG A 392 -12.88 1.52 -4.84
N LEU A 393 -12.54 2.67 -5.40
CA LEU A 393 -12.85 3.98 -4.81
C LEU A 393 -14.26 4.51 -5.13
N SER A 394 -15.00 3.86 -6.03
CA SER A 394 -16.42 4.16 -6.27
C SER A 394 -17.34 3.27 -5.45
N ASN A 395 -18.43 3.85 -4.95
CA ASN A 395 -19.50 3.13 -4.27
C ASN A 395 -20.84 3.47 -4.91
N ASN A 396 -21.07 2.99 -6.13
CA ASN A 396 -22.30 3.24 -6.87
C ASN A 396 -22.73 2.02 -7.68
N GLU A 397 -23.93 2.08 -8.26
CA GLU A 397 -24.59 0.98 -8.97
C GLU A 397 -23.85 0.53 -10.25
N PHE A 398 -22.94 1.35 -10.77
CA PHE A 398 -22.15 1.04 -11.96
C PHE A 398 -20.84 0.32 -11.62
N SER A 399 -20.36 0.43 -10.39
CA SER A 399 -19.06 -0.10 -9.98
C SER A 399 -19.16 -1.56 -9.53
N PRO A 400 -18.70 -2.53 -10.33
CA PRO A 400 -18.80 -3.94 -10.00
C PRO A 400 -17.91 -4.29 -8.81
N LEU A 401 -18.20 -5.44 -8.18
CA LEU A 401 -17.34 -6.03 -7.15
C LEU A 401 -16.29 -6.97 -7.72
N GLN A 402 -16.58 -7.61 -8.86
CA GLN A 402 -15.60 -8.46 -9.53
C GLN A 402 -14.43 -7.61 -10.01
N ASN A 403 -13.25 -8.22 -9.95
CA ASN A 403 -12.02 -7.68 -10.49
C ASN A 403 -11.51 -8.66 -11.56
N ARG A 404 -11.72 -8.35 -12.84
CA ARG A 404 -11.18 -9.17 -13.95
C ARG A 404 -9.70 -8.90 -14.21
N PHE A 405 -9.18 -7.81 -13.66
CA PHE A 405 -7.82 -7.32 -13.86
C PHE A 405 -7.08 -7.36 -12.52
N SER A 406 -7.27 -8.44 -11.76
CA SER A 406 -6.56 -8.71 -10.50
C SER A 406 -5.13 -9.20 -10.73
N GLY A 407 -4.76 -9.52 -11.98
CA GLY A 407 -3.41 -9.93 -12.35
C GLY A 407 -2.97 -9.32 -13.67
N CYS A 408 -1.72 -9.55 -14.05
CA CYS A 408 -1.07 -8.84 -15.15
C CYS A 408 -1.34 -9.41 -16.56
N SER A 409 -1.96 -10.59 -16.67
CA SER A 409 -2.15 -11.29 -17.95
C SER A 409 -3.31 -10.73 -18.79
N ILE A 410 -4.34 -10.19 -18.14
CA ILE A 410 -5.44 -9.47 -18.79
C ILE A 410 -5.48 -8.11 -18.12
N GLN A 411 -5.22 -7.05 -18.88
CA GLN A 411 -5.03 -5.72 -18.32
C GLN A 411 -6.21 -4.80 -18.62
N GLY A 412 -6.51 -3.93 -17.66
CA GLY A 412 -7.64 -3.02 -17.69
C GLY A 412 -8.02 -2.46 -16.33
N ILE A 413 -9.00 -1.56 -16.31
CA ILE A 413 -9.50 -0.89 -15.11
C ILE A 413 -11.03 -0.96 -15.11
N GLU A 414 -11.58 -1.69 -14.13
CA GLU A 414 -13.02 -1.84 -13.98
C GLU A 414 -13.70 -0.50 -13.65
N VAL A 415 -15.00 -0.40 -13.92
CA VAL A 415 -15.77 0.84 -13.67
C VAL A 415 -15.70 1.24 -12.20
N GLY A 416 -15.17 2.42 -11.92
CA GLY A 416 -15.02 2.95 -10.56
C GLY A 416 -13.93 2.30 -9.72
N TRP A 417 -13.06 1.52 -10.34
CA TRP A 417 -11.79 1.07 -9.77
C TRP A 417 -10.66 2.01 -10.18
N ILE A 418 -9.54 1.90 -9.47
CA ILE A 418 -8.30 2.62 -9.72
C ILE A 418 -7.19 1.63 -10.06
N ASP A 419 -6.29 2.04 -10.94
CA ASP A 419 -4.94 1.47 -11.05
C ASP A 419 -4.00 2.39 -10.29
N GLU A 420 -3.54 1.94 -9.13
CA GLU A 420 -2.70 2.72 -8.22
C GLU A 420 -1.27 2.18 -8.22
N TYR A 421 -0.31 3.09 -8.33
CA TYR A 421 1.11 2.83 -8.22
C TYR A 421 1.63 3.48 -6.95
N GLU A 422 1.95 2.62 -5.99
CA GLU A 422 2.37 2.91 -4.62
C GLU A 422 3.79 3.51 -4.52
N ILE A 423 4.10 4.21 -3.42
CA ILE A 423 5.26 5.12 -3.29
C ILE A 423 6.58 4.38 -3.36
N GLY A 424 6.57 3.13 -2.91
CA GLY A 424 7.73 2.25 -2.83
C GLY A 424 8.13 1.65 -4.16
N LEU A 425 7.24 1.65 -5.17
CA LEU A 425 7.45 0.95 -6.43
C LEU A 425 8.72 1.46 -7.14
N GLU A 426 9.49 0.53 -7.72
CA GLU A 426 10.66 0.91 -8.52
C GLU A 426 10.23 1.88 -9.65
N SER A 427 11.05 2.90 -9.90
CA SER A 427 10.80 3.96 -10.88
C SER A 427 9.61 4.88 -10.55
N GLN A 428 9.04 4.81 -9.34
CA GLN A 428 7.95 5.67 -8.88
C GLN A 428 8.46 6.94 -8.19
N TRP A 429 9.21 7.75 -8.93
CA TRP A 429 9.80 8.99 -8.40
C TRP A 429 10.20 9.99 -9.49
N VAL A 430 10.55 11.20 -9.07
CA VAL A 430 11.42 12.10 -9.83
C VAL A 430 12.78 12.14 -9.13
N ASP A 431 13.87 11.96 -9.90
CA ASP A 431 15.22 12.12 -9.38
C ASP A 431 15.55 13.61 -9.23
N VAL A 432 15.58 14.08 -7.98
CA VAL A 432 15.80 15.50 -7.63
C VAL A 432 17.21 15.73 -7.08
N THR A 433 18.15 14.82 -7.37
CA THR A 433 19.54 14.93 -6.93
C THR A 433 20.22 16.20 -7.44
N GLY A 434 19.82 16.70 -8.62
CA GLY A 434 20.35 17.91 -9.24
C GLY A 434 19.80 19.22 -8.68
N VAL A 435 18.72 19.19 -7.89
CA VAL A 435 18.06 20.39 -7.36
C VAL A 435 18.84 20.93 -6.16
N ASP A 436 19.42 22.13 -6.27
CA ASP A 436 20.16 22.76 -5.17
C ASP A 436 19.23 23.19 -4.04
N THR A 437 19.16 22.37 -2.98
CA THR A 437 18.48 22.69 -1.72
C THR A 437 19.45 22.91 -0.56
N SER A 438 20.73 23.13 -0.85
CA SER A 438 21.81 23.20 0.16
C SER A 438 21.67 24.36 1.15
N LYS A 439 20.97 25.43 0.75
CA LYS A 439 20.80 26.67 1.55
C LYS A 439 19.37 26.94 1.98
N SER A 440 18.40 26.46 1.21
CA SER A 440 16.98 26.75 1.43
C SER A 440 16.10 25.69 0.75
N PRO A 441 14.88 25.45 1.26
CA PRO A 441 13.90 24.64 0.56
C PRO A 441 13.59 25.21 -0.84
N VAL A 442 13.22 24.35 -1.78
CA VAL A 442 12.85 24.73 -3.15
C VAL A 442 11.41 24.28 -3.41
N THR A 443 10.57 25.21 -3.83
CA THR A 443 9.19 24.92 -4.24
C THR A 443 9.11 24.94 -5.77
N ALA A 444 8.60 23.85 -6.35
CA ALA A 444 8.26 23.78 -7.77
C ALA A 444 6.98 22.98 -7.97
N GLN A 445 6.47 22.98 -9.21
CA GLN A 445 5.30 22.19 -9.58
C GLN A 445 5.73 20.73 -9.79
N LEU A 446 5.10 19.81 -9.07
CA LEU A 446 5.10 18.37 -9.37
C LEU A 446 3.88 18.09 -10.27
N SER A 447 4.08 17.38 -11.37
CA SER A 447 3.02 17.04 -12.32
C SER A 447 3.03 15.57 -12.69
N PHE A 448 1.84 14.99 -12.82
CA PHE A 448 1.60 13.68 -13.40
C PHE A 448 0.70 13.84 -14.63
N HIS A 449 1.11 13.26 -15.75
CA HIS A 449 0.30 13.18 -16.97
C HIS A 449 0.11 11.71 -17.33
N SER A 450 -1.09 11.20 -17.11
CA SER A 450 -1.53 9.85 -17.49
C SER A 450 -1.88 9.78 -18.97
N ASN A 451 -1.76 8.60 -19.57
CA ASN A 451 -2.06 8.30 -20.97
C ASN A 451 -1.60 9.38 -21.97
N PRO A 452 -0.38 9.95 -21.85
CA PRO A 452 0.02 11.14 -22.61
C PRO A 452 0.03 10.89 -24.12
N ASP A 453 0.26 9.63 -24.51
CA ASP A 453 0.41 9.18 -25.89
C ASP A 453 -0.90 8.62 -26.49
N ASN A 454 -1.99 8.61 -25.72
CA ASN A 454 -3.33 8.13 -26.12
C ASN A 454 -3.35 6.65 -26.54
N PHE A 455 -2.64 5.79 -25.81
CA PHE A 455 -2.66 4.33 -26.02
C PHE A 455 -3.81 3.64 -25.28
N LEU A 456 -4.31 4.26 -24.21
CA LEU A 456 -5.49 3.79 -23.49
C LEU A 456 -6.74 4.43 -24.10
N CYS A 457 -7.71 3.61 -24.51
CA CYS A 457 -8.91 4.10 -25.17
C CYS A 457 -9.97 4.56 -24.16
N GLU A 458 -9.96 5.86 -23.85
CA GLU A 458 -10.92 6.53 -22.96
C GLU A 458 -12.17 6.96 -23.72
N GLY A 459 -12.83 5.98 -24.35
CA GLY A 459 -13.94 6.23 -25.25
C GLY A 459 -14.50 4.95 -25.85
N ILE A 460 -14.80 5.00 -27.14
CA ILE A 460 -15.34 3.84 -27.86
C ILE A 460 -14.23 3.26 -28.75
N PRO A 461 -13.84 1.98 -28.55
CA PRO A 461 -12.84 1.35 -29.40
C PRO A 461 -13.37 1.20 -30.83
N VAL A 462 -12.53 1.51 -31.82
CA VAL A 462 -12.88 1.33 -33.24
C VAL A 462 -12.59 -0.12 -33.62
N LEU A 463 -13.64 -0.86 -33.97
CA LEU A 463 -13.57 -2.28 -34.30
C LEU A 463 -13.76 -2.55 -35.80
N ASP A 464 -13.15 -3.64 -36.29
CA ASP A 464 -13.39 -4.15 -37.64
C ASP A 464 -14.74 -4.88 -37.75
N ALA A 465 -15.05 -5.43 -38.94
CA ALA A 465 -16.31 -6.14 -39.17
C ALA A 465 -16.43 -7.47 -38.40
N GLN A 466 -15.34 -7.96 -37.81
CA GLN A 466 -15.27 -9.16 -36.99
C GLN A 466 -15.29 -8.83 -35.49
N GLY A 467 -15.24 -7.55 -35.12
CA GLY A 467 -15.22 -7.08 -33.74
C GLY A 467 -13.82 -6.97 -33.12
N ASN A 468 -12.75 -7.03 -33.92
CA ASN A 468 -11.38 -6.88 -33.41
C ASN A 468 -10.96 -5.40 -33.41
N PRO A 469 -10.07 -4.98 -32.49
CA PRO A 469 -9.50 -3.63 -32.50
C PRO A 469 -8.80 -3.30 -33.83
N VAL A 470 -9.07 -2.10 -34.36
CA VAL A 470 -8.34 -1.56 -35.51
C VAL A 470 -7.14 -0.77 -35.00
N TYR A 471 -5.95 -1.04 -35.51
CA TYR A 471 -4.72 -0.35 -35.10
C TYR A 471 -4.28 0.72 -36.11
N GLU A 472 -3.57 1.74 -35.62
CA GLU A 472 -2.95 2.79 -36.43
C GLU A 472 -1.47 3.01 -36.08
N PRO A 473 -0.62 3.32 -37.07
CA PRO A 473 0.80 3.55 -36.81
C PRO A 473 1.00 4.83 -36.00
N THR A 474 1.94 4.80 -35.06
CA THR A 474 2.37 5.95 -34.28
C THR A 474 3.76 6.44 -34.72
N GLU A 475 4.22 7.54 -34.12
CA GLU A 475 5.61 8.00 -34.30
C GLU A 475 6.63 7.20 -33.48
N PHE A 476 6.18 6.49 -32.44
CA PHE A 476 7.03 5.70 -31.55
C PHE A 476 7.65 4.49 -32.27
N LYS A 477 8.81 4.11 -31.76
CA LYS A 477 9.59 2.97 -32.23
C LYS A 477 9.92 2.05 -31.06
N THR A 478 9.87 0.75 -31.32
CA THR A 478 10.47 -0.27 -30.45
C THR A 478 11.99 -0.12 -30.46
N ASP A 479 12.67 -0.76 -29.50
CA ASP A 479 14.14 -0.77 -29.41
C ASP A 479 14.85 -1.30 -30.67
N ASP A 480 14.21 -2.21 -31.41
CA ASP A 480 14.71 -2.72 -32.69
C ASP A 480 14.29 -1.87 -33.91
N GLY A 481 13.66 -0.72 -33.67
CA GLY A 481 13.32 0.29 -34.67
C GLY A 481 12.02 0.03 -35.45
N GLN A 482 11.19 -0.92 -35.03
CA GLN A 482 9.89 -1.17 -35.63
C GLN A 482 8.87 -0.11 -35.22
N THR A 483 7.87 0.14 -36.06
CA THR A 483 6.77 1.08 -35.73
C THR A 483 5.89 0.48 -34.64
N VAL A 484 5.64 1.24 -33.58
CA VAL A 484 4.61 0.93 -32.59
C VAL A 484 3.26 1.38 -33.13
N TYR A 485 2.24 0.54 -32.97
CA TYR A 485 0.87 0.82 -33.36
C TYR A 485 -0.01 0.94 -32.11
N ARG A 486 -1.01 1.81 -32.15
CA ARG A 486 -2.01 1.94 -31.08
C ARG A 486 -3.39 1.57 -31.58
N ALA A 487 -4.26 1.11 -30.68
CA ALA A 487 -5.65 0.88 -31.01
C ALA A 487 -6.35 2.22 -31.33
N LYS A 488 -7.15 2.23 -32.39
CA LYS A 488 -7.98 3.38 -32.74
C LYS A 488 -9.10 3.54 -31.73
N CYS A 489 -9.31 4.77 -31.29
CA CYS A 489 -10.30 5.12 -30.29
C CYS A 489 -11.06 6.38 -30.71
N ASP A 490 -12.38 6.32 -30.60
CA ASP A 490 -13.23 7.51 -30.59
C ASP A 490 -13.29 8.01 -29.15
N PHE A 491 -12.32 8.85 -28.77
CA PHE A 491 -12.19 9.40 -27.41
C PHE A 491 -13.42 10.19 -26.99
N GLY A 492 -13.77 10.08 -25.70
CA GLY A 492 -14.81 10.90 -25.08
C GLY A 492 -14.44 12.38 -25.07
N GLU A 493 -15.44 13.23 -24.96
CA GLU A 493 -15.22 14.66 -24.76
C GLU A 493 -14.66 14.90 -23.34
N GLY A 494 -13.54 15.60 -23.22
CA GLY A 494 -12.94 15.96 -21.94
C GLY A 494 -12.01 14.91 -21.32
N THR A 495 -11.98 13.68 -21.86
CA THR A 495 -11.25 12.53 -21.28
C THR A 495 -9.74 12.58 -21.49
N ARG A 496 -9.20 13.60 -22.18
CA ARG A 496 -7.75 13.78 -22.32
C ARG A 496 -7.26 14.95 -21.49
N GLU A 497 -8.14 15.92 -21.28
CA GLU A 497 -7.86 17.13 -20.53
C GLU A 497 -7.83 16.89 -19.02
N ASN A 498 -8.44 15.80 -18.54
CA ASN A 498 -8.50 15.36 -17.14
C ASN A 498 -7.43 14.31 -16.76
N ASN A 499 -6.51 13.98 -17.67
CA ASN A 499 -5.39 13.07 -17.43
C ASN A 499 -4.16 13.76 -16.82
N VAL A 500 -4.30 14.98 -16.33
CA VAL A 500 -3.19 15.76 -15.80
C VAL A 500 -3.54 16.26 -14.41
N GLU A 501 -2.67 15.96 -13.44
CA GLU A 501 -2.72 16.55 -12.11
C GLU A 501 -1.41 17.27 -11.81
N SER A 502 -1.47 18.39 -11.09
CA SER A 502 -0.28 19.18 -10.75
C SER A 502 -0.48 20.03 -9.52
N TYR A 503 0.49 19.98 -8.60
CA TYR A 503 0.48 20.84 -7.42
C TYR A 503 1.89 21.33 -7.06
N ASN A 504 1.96 22.42 -6.29
CA ASN A 504 3.23 22.92 -5.80
C ASN A 504 3.70 22.08 -4.62
N LEU A 505 4.91 21.53 -4.73
CA LEU A 505 5.58 20.75 -3.70
C LEU A 505 6.87 21.46 -3.29
N THR A 506 7.22 21.38 -2.01
CA THR A 506 8.45 21.97 -1.47
C THR A 506 9.42 20.88 -1.06
N LEU A 507 10.55 20.80 -1.77
CA LEU A 507 11.67 19.96 -1.37
C LEU A 507 12.35 20.57 -0.14
N PRO A 508 12.62 19.77 0.91
CA PRO A 508 13.31 20.27 2.10
C PRO A 508 14.79 20.55 1.80
N ILE A 509 15.52 21.13 2.77
CA ILE A 509 16.97 21.31 2.68
C ILE A 509 17.69 19.95 2.64
N ASP A 510 18.86 19.87 2.02
CA ASP A 510 19.65 18.63 1.95
C ASP A 510 19.91 18.01 3.33
N GLY A 511 19.81 16.68 3.37
CA GLY A 511 19.91 15.89 4.59
C GLY A 511 18.68 16.00 5.50
N ASN A 512 17.59 16.55 4.98
CA ASN A 512 16.23 16.30 5.45
C ASN A 512 15.47 15.48 4.40
N GLY A 513 14.40 14.83 4.83
CA GLY A 513 13.52 14.02 4.00
C GLY A 513 12.39 13.46 4.85
N TYR A 514 11.77 12.35 4.41
CA TYR A 514 10.69 11.66 5.11
C TYR A 514 10.95 11.48 6.61
N VAL A 515 12.16 11.01 6.95
CA VAL A 515 12.58 10.74 8.34
C VAL A 515 12.54 11.97 9.24
N THR A 516 12.69 13.15 8.66
CA THR A 516 12.68 14.42 9.38
C THR A 516 11.34 15.15 9.36
N GLU A 517 10.34 14.62 8.64
CA GLU A 517 8.98 15.18 8.65
C GLU A 517 8.26 14.86 9.96
N GLU A 518 7.25 15.63 10.30
CA GLU A 518 6.38 15.27 11.42
C GLU A 518 5.67 13.93 11.15
N CYS A 519 5.47 13.15 12.20
CA CYS A 519 4.71 11.90 12.13
C CYS A 519 3.24 12.18 11.86
N LYS A 520 2.68 11.55 10.83
CA LYS A 520 1.32 11.83 10.32
C LYS A 520 0.30 10.77 10.75
N HIS A 521 0.73 9.59 11.19
CA HIS A 521 -0.10 8.40 11.43
C HIS A 521 -0.09 7.96 12.91
N GLY A 522 0.26 8.87 13.82
CA GLY A 522 0.26 8.58 15.27
C GLY A 522 1.36 7.60 15.69
N GLU A 523 2.44 7.52 14.91
CA GLU A 523 3.62 6.69 15.15
C GLU A 523 4.31 7.10 16.46
N ILE A 524 4.56 6.12 17.32
CA ILE A 524 5.15 6.33 18.64
C ILE A 524 6.26 5.30 18.86
N GLY A 525 7.28 5.67 19.62
CA GLY A 525 8.34 4.75 20.02
C GLY A 525 9.56 4.79 19.12
N PRO A 526 10.58 3.96 19.44
CA PRO A 526 11.91 4.06 18.84
C PRO A 526 12.00 3.53 17.41
N LEU A 527 10.97 2.84 16.93
CA LEU A 527 10.99 2.19 15.62
C LEU A 527 10.44 3.08 14.50
N ARG A 528 9.74 4.18 14.83
CA ARG A 528 9.13 5.09 13.85
C ARG A 528 10.16 5.67 12.87
N ASN A 529 9.71 6.02 11.67
CA ASN A 529 10.51 6.58 10.60
C ASN A 529 10.21 8.06 10.33
N CYS A 530 9.75 8.80 11.33
CA CYS A 530 9.36 10.19 11.22
C CYS A 530 9.71 10.95 12.51
N GLY A 531 9.73 12.27 12.42
CA GLY A 531 9.86 13.23 13.53
C GLY A 531 11.27 13.37 14.08
N PHE A 532 12.28 13.00 13.29
CA PHE A 532 13.68 13.16 13.65
C PHE A 532 14.22 14.53 13.25
N GLN A 533 15.20 15.02 14.00
CA GLN A 533 15.96 16.21 13.70
C GLN A 533 17.43 15.84 13.54
N LYS A 534 18.02 16.29 12.44
CA LYS A 534 19.46 16.15 12.20
C LYS A 534 20.25 16.97 13.21
N VAL A 535 21.41 16.47 13.64
CA VAL A 535 22.40 17.32 14.31
C VAL A 535 23.16 18.13 13.27
N ASP A 536 22.88 19.43 13.20
CA ASP A 536 23.51 20.33 12.24
C ASP A 536 25.03 20.36 12.37
N HIS A 537 25.72 20.26 11.23
CA HIS A 537 27.17 20.42 11.06
C HIS A 537 28.06 19.41 11.81
N ALA A 538 27.51 18.32 12.35
CA ALA A 538 28.28 17.24 12.95
C ALA A 538 28.45 16.07 11.97
N ILE A 539 29.52 16.12 11.16
CA ILE A 539 30.01 14.95 10.44
C ILE A 539 30.94 14.20 11.38
N TYR A 540 30.68 12.91 11.57
CA TYR A 540 31.51 12.07 12.41
C TYR A 540 32.30 11.09 11.57
N ASN A 541 33.60 11.06 11.80
CA ASN A 541 34.53 10.23 11.03
C ASN A 541 34.90 8.98 11.84
N CYS A 542 34.96 7.85 11.16
CA CYS A 542 35.42 6.58 11.71
C CYS A 542 36.20 5.80 10.64
N THR A 543 36.91 4.75 11.05
CA THR A 543 37.55 3.85 10.09
C THR A 543 36.48 3.00 9.42
N PRO A 544 36.36 2.97 8.07
CA PRO A 544 35.37 2.14 7.38
C PRO A 544 35.37 0.71 7.89
N GLU A 545 34.18 0.14 8.10
CA GLU A 545 33.94 -1.19 8.70
C GLU A 545 34.46 -1.37 10.15
N GLY A 546 35.16 -0.37 10.69
CA GLY A 546 35.61 -0.33 12.07
C GLY A 546 34.44 -0.23 13.04
N GLN A 547 34.57 -0.89 14.19
CA GLN A 547 33.58 -0.80 15.25
C GLN A 547 33.64 0.58 15.92
N VAL A 548 32.48 1.22 16.07
CA VAL A 548 32.33 2.53 16.72
C VAL A 548 31.48 2.35 17.97
N GLU A 549 31.88 2.99 19.07
CA GLU A 549 31.06 3.08 20.27
C GLU A 549 30.68 4.55 20.55
N LEU A 550 29.38 4.82 20.61
CA LEU A 550 28.81 6.11 20.99
C LEU A 550 28.34 6.07 22.41
N ASN A 551 28.81 7.04 23.19
CA ASN A 551 28.34 7.31 24.54
C ASN A 551 27.50 8.59 24.52
N LEU A 552 26.19 8.44 24.76
CA LEU A 552 25.21 9.51 24.65
C LEU A 552 24.61 9.86 26.01
N LEU A 553 24.52 11.16 26.31
CA LEU A 553 23.94 11.69 27.55
C LEU A 553 22.99 12.85 27.26
N ILE A 554 21.84 12.85 27.94
CA ILE A 554 20.87 13.95 27.94
C ILE A 554 20.90 14.72 29.27
N PRO A 555 20.40 15.96 29.34
CA PRO A 555 20.21 16.67 30.61
C PRO A 555 19.29 15.88 31.56
N ARG A 556 19.50 16.00 32.88
CA ARG A 556 18.77 15.20 33.89
C ARG A 556 17.25 15.39 33.84
N GLU A 557 16.79 16.58 33.48
CA GLU A 557 15.37 16.93 33.40
C GLU A 557 14.79 16.76 31.97
N ALA A 558 15.59 16.28 31.01
CA ALA A 558 15.13 16.07 29.65
C ALA A 558 14.30 14.79 29.54
N ALA A 559 13.29 14.82 28.68
CA ALA A 559 12.57 13.61 28.29
C ALA A 559 13.49 12.65 27.53
N PRO A 560 13.23 11.33 27.58
CA PRO A 560 13.95 10.35 26.79
C PRO A 560 13.89 10.66 25.29
N GLN A 561 14.99 10.38 24.60
CA GLN A 561 15.13 10.67 23.17
C GLN A 561 15.63 9.46 22.42
N ILE A 562 15.12 9.27 21.22
CA ILE A 562 15.58 8.29 20.26
C ILE A 562 16.81 8.88 19.58
N VAL A 563 17.84 8.06 19.40
CA VAL A 563 18.99 8.34 18.54
C VAL A 563 18.96 7.39 17.36
N ARG A 564 19.21 7.92 16.18
CA ARG A 564 19.39 7.14 14.96
C ARG A 564 20.72 7.51 14.32
N VAL A 565 21.53 6.49 14.08
CA VAL A 565 22.84 6.62 13.43
C VAL A 565 22.65 6.31 11.95
N CYS A 566 22.93 7.29 11.10
CA CYS A 566 22.77 7.18 9.67
C CYS A 566 24.08 7.44 8.94
N GLU A 567 24.16 7.04 7.69
CA GLU A 567 25.33 7.33 6.85
C GLU A 567 25.43 8.82 6.49
N TYR A 568 26.60 9.24 6.06
CA TYR A 568 26.83 10.53 5.42
C TYR A 568 27.42 10.30 4.04
N SER A 569 26.81 10.87 3.01
CA SER A 569 27.31 10.78 1.63
C SER A 569 28.38 11.85 1.40
N LEU A 570 29.58 11.40 1.02
CA LEU A 570 30.68 12.30 0.64
C LEU A 570 30.41 12.98 -0.69
N VAL A 571 29.75 12.29 -1.63
CA VAL A 571 29.47 12.80 -2.98
C VAL A 571 28.39 13.86 -2.93
N LEU A 572 27.29 13.61 -2.23
CA LEU A 572 26.21 14.59 -2.04
C LEU A 572 26.57 15.66 -1.00
N ALA A 573 27.66 15.46 -0.25
CA ALA A 573 28.09 16.32 0.85
C ALA A 573 26.95 16.61 1.86
N THR A 574 26.17 15.57 2.19
CA THR A 574 25.07 15.68 3.14
C THR A 574 24.84 14.39 3.93
N SER A 575 24.15 14.54 5.05
CA SER A 575 23.68 13.42 5.87
C SER A 575 22.57 12.69 5.13
N ILE A 576 22.48 11.37 5.28
CA ILE A 576 21.44 10.54 4.68
C ILE A 576 20.40 10.22 5.76
N PRO A 577 19.21 10.85 5.80
CA PRO A 577 18.16 10.45 6.72
C PRO A 577 17.82 8.98 6.48
N CYS A 578 17.82 8.18 7.55
CA CYS A 578 17.70 6.74 7.44
C CYS A 578 16.51 6.19 8.23
N THR A 579 15.82 5.21 7.65
CA THR A 579 14.75 4.49 8.31
C THR A 579 15.33 3.53 9.36
N TYR A 580 14.50 3.09 10.30
CA TYR A 580 14.86 2.12 11.33
C TYR A 580 15.34 0.81 10.68
N ASN A 581 14.46 0.23 9.87
CA ASN A 581 14.72 -0.86 8.95
C ASN A 581 14.11 -0.52 7.58
N GLY A 582 14.30 -1.41 6.61
CA GLY A 582 13.88 -1.18 5.23
C GLY A 582 14.94 -1.70 4.27
N PRO A 583 14.52 -2.26 3.13
CA PRO A 583 15.43 -2.92 2.21
C PRO A 583 16.18 -1.96 1.25
N TYR A 584 15.62 -0.79 0.90
CA TYR A 584 16.16 0.02 -0.22
C TYR A 584 16.51 1.47 0.13
N ASN A 585 15.80 2.09 1.06
CA ASN A 585 16.14 3.41 1.56
C ASN A 585 17.33 3.32 2.53
N GLY A 586 18.01 4.45 2.79
CA GLY A 586 19.07 4.49 3.80
C GLY A 586 18.63 3.81 5.09
N LYS A 587 19.33 2.74 5.50
CA LYS A 587 19.03 1.97 6.70
C LYS A 587 19.87 2.46 7.86
N SER A 588 19.29 2.50 9.06
CA SER A 588 20.03 2.89 10.26
C SER A 588 21.16 1.90 10.57
N LEU A 589 22.34 2.46 10.86
CA LEU A 589 23.51 1.70 11.32
C LEU A 589 23.33 1.24 12.77
N ALA A 590 22.62 2.05 13.55
CA ALA A 590 22.14 1.73 14.87
C ALA A 590 21.00 2.67 15.28
N ASN A 591 20.17 2.19 16.20
CA ASN A 591 19.03 2.91 16.76
C ASN A 591 18.97 2.62 18.27
N GLY A 592 18.62 3.62 19.09
CA GLY A 592 18.54 3.43 20.54
C GLY A 592 17.78 4.52 21.25
N VAL A 593 17.53 4.32 22.55
CA VAL A 593 16.82 5.29 23.40
C VAL A 593 17.72 5.74 24.53
N VAL A 594 17.96 7.06 24.62
CA VAL A 594 18.70 7.70 25.71
C VAL A 594 17.69 8.12 26.78
N VAL A 595 17.74 7.47 27.95
CA VAL A 595 16.72 7.63 29.00
C VAL A 595 17.13 8.52 30.18
N SER A 596 18.41 8.77 30.41
CA SER A 596 18.84 9.58 31.56
C SER A 596 20.22 10.21 31.41
N ALA A 597 20.52 11.18 32.28
CA ALA A 597 21.84 11.80 32.42
C ALA A 597 22.86 10.93 33.18
N ASP A 598 22.38 9.94 33.95
CA ASP A 598 23.19 9.19 34.91
C ASP A 598 23.56 7.79 34.39
N SER A 599 23.00 7.38 33.25
CA SER A 599 23.34 6.15 32.55
C SER A 599 23.56 6.46 31.07
N SER A 600 24.82 6.42 30.61
CA SER A 600 25.14 6.56 29.19
C SER A 600 24.62 5.35 28.42
N LEU A 601 23.89 5.61 27.34
CA LEU A 601 23.67 4.58 26.33
C LEU A 601 24.99 4.38 25.59
N ALA A 602 25.57 3.17 25.67
CA ALA A 602 26.65 2.73 24.80
C ALA A 602 26.01 2.10 23.55
N LEU A 603 26.00 2.83 22.44
CA LEU A 603 25.48 2.36 21.16
C LEU A 603 26.65 1.95 20.27
N THR A 604 26.65 0.70 19.82
CA THR A 604 27.74 0.13 19.02
C THR A 604 27.26 -0.20 17.61
N PHE A 605 28.05 0.17 16.61
CA PHE A 605 27.76 -0.13 15.21
C PHE A 605 29.04 -0.27 14.38
N ALA A 606 28.92 -0.86 13.19
CA ALA A 606 29.99 -0.86 12.21
C ALA A 606 29.96 0.45 11.41
N CYS A 607 31.09 1.14 11.36
CA CYS A 607 31.27 2.33 10.55
C CYS A 607 30.93 2.03 9.07
N PRO A 608 30.29 2.96 8.33
CA PRO A 608 29.90 2.73 6.94
C PRO A 608 31.07 2.23 6.08
N PRO A 609 30.88 1.14 5.31
CA PRO A 609 31.88 0.64 4.39
C PRO A 609 32.03 1.59 3.20
N ALA A 610 33.08 1.40 2.40
CA ALA A 610 33.12 2.00 1.07
C ALA A 610 32.05 1.35 0.19
N LEU A 611 31.16 2.15 -0.37
CA LEU A 611 30.13 1.68 -1.31
C LEU A 611 30.66 1.64 -2.74
N ASP A 612 31.53 2.60 -3.10
CA ASP A 612 32.22 2.63 -4.37
C ASP A 612 33.54 3.43 -4.31
N HIS A 613 34.04 3.86 -5.48
CA HIS A 613 35.28 4.60 -5.62
C HIS A 613 35.18 6.10 -5.28
N ASN A 614 33.99 6.64 -5.04
CA ASN A 614 33.73 8.02 -4.64
C ASN A 614 33.14 8.07 -3.22
N GLU A 615 32.25 7.14 -2.89
CA GLU A 615 31.72 6.90 -1.55
C GLU A 615 32.63 5.94 -0.78
N HIS A 616 33.72 6.49 -0.25
CA HIS A 616 34.74 5.73 0.47
C HIS A 616 34.33 5.25 1.88
N GLY A 617 33.08 5.51 2.30
CA GLY A 617 32.60 5.21 3.63
C GLY A 617 33.26 6.04 4.72
N GLY A 618 33.22 5.57 5.96
CA GLY A 618 33.95 6.20 7.06
C GLY A 618 33.26 7.40 7.70
N ASN A 619 32.05 7.76 7.29
CA ASN A 619 31.35 8.94 7.77
C ASN A 619 29.91 8.64 8.14
N PHE A 620 29.46 9.15 9.28
CA PHE A 620 28.10 8.99 9.76
C PHE A 620 27.55 10.30 10.32
N SER A 621 26.23 10.34 10.44
CA SER A 621 25.43 11.43 10.97
C SER A 621 24.50 10.91 12.06
N LEU A 622 24.03 11.82 12.91
CA LEU A 622 23.12 11.50 14.01
C LEU A 622 21.82 12.28 13.85
N TYR A 623 20.72 11.57 14.08
CA TYR A 623 19.38 12.10 14.11
C TYR A 623 18.75 11.81 15.46
N PHE A 624 18.00 12.77 16.00
CA PHE A 624 17.35 12.64 17.30
C PHE A 624 15.87 12.97 17.21
N ALA A 625 15.06 12.24 17.96
CA ALA A 625 13.63 12.51 18.11
C ALA A 625 13.23 12.33 19.57
N PRO A 626 12.22 13.03 20.09
CA PRO A 626 11.66 12.68 21.39
C PRO A 626 11.09 11.25 21.35
N LEU A 627 11.18 10.48 22.43
CA LEU A 627 10.61 9.13 22.47
C LEU A 627 9.09 9.14 22.29
N LEU A 628 8.41 10.05 23.00
CA LEU A 628 6.99 10.31 22.85
C LEU A 628 6.81 11.60 22.03
N PRO A 629 5.97 11.64 20.99
CA PRO A 629 5.84 12.81 20.12
C PRO A 629 5.47 14.11 20.82
N GLU A 630 4.80 14.05 21.97
CA GLU A 630 4.47 15.23 22.79
C GLU A 630 5.64 15.83 23.58
N ASP A 631 6.77 15.12 23.71
CA ASP A 631 7.94 15.61 24.44
C ASP A 631 8.77 16.58 23.58
N SER A 632 9.56 17.44 24.23
CA SER A 632 10.49 18.34 23.55
C SER A 632 11.87 17.71 23.40
N LEU A 633 12.51 17.97 22.26
CA LEU A 633 13.90 17.60 22.02
C LEU A 633 14.84 18.42 22.94
N ALA A 634 15.86 17.77 23.49
CA ALA A 634 16.90 18.35 24.32
C ALA A 634 18.30 18.11 23.73
N PRO A 635 19.28 19.00 23.99
CA PRO A 635 20.65 18.81 23.51
C PRO A 635 21.26 17.49 24.01
N VAL A 636 21.90 16.73 23.12
CA VAL A 636 22.57 15.46 23.46
C VAL A 636 24.08 15.65 23.45
N ASN A 637 24.76 15.24 24.52
CA ASN A 637 26.22 15.20 24.58
C ASN A 637 26.69 13.87 23.97
N VAL A 638 27.41 13.97 22.86
CA VAL A 638 27.92 12.83 22.08
C VAL A 638 29.41 12.66 22.33
N LYS A 639 29.82 11.48 22.81
CA LYS A 639 31.22 11.06 22.89
C LYS A 639 31.44 9.83 22.03
N ILE A 640 32.46 9.86 21.19
CA ILE A 640 32.86 8.78 20.30
C ILE A 640 34.15 8.17 20.83
N SER A 641 34.18 6.85 20.93
CA SER A 641 35.35 6.07 21.33
C SER A 641 35.71 5.02 20.30
#